data_AF-A0AAW5JWV0-F1
#
_entry.id   AF-A0AAW5JWV0-F1
#
_cell.length_a   1.000
_cell.length_b   1.000
_cell.length_c   1.000
_cell.angle_alpha   90.00
_cell.angle_beta   90.00
_cell.angle_gamma   90.00
#
_symmetry.space_group_name_H-M   'P 1'
#
loop_
_entity.id
_entity.type
_entity.pdbx_description
1 polymer ?
#
loop_
_entity_poly.entity_id
_entity_poly.type
_entity_poly.pdbx_seq_one_letter_code
_entity_poly.pdbx_strand_id
1 'polypeptide(L)'
;MYENANRQPKRGGRAPCLWGRLALCIILSALAVLSPCEHGEAAPAEQYGRGAVLRVGSFLYGDDGMPGGHNGYIYEYFLAIAQFTGWKYEFINGTLAETLGRLERGEVDVVGYLRKDRDREKKLAFTALASGRNAYCLVVRRDDDRFAYEDFASFDGARTALVAGNPNNEKYFDYCRSKGFATGNQFYPNYEEAGLAIAAGKADILFSDNFRMDGGLKVVARFAPENFYFAVRKDNIALLEKLNMALNQINFSYPGFNSDLYNKYYGAERETPVVFTREEREYIKSSPRVIALYDEGWHPMEYYDAREKKFSGIVPEIVELISEKSGIKFAAESVDRPEGGTKGEKNIVSAMTYDYAWAAEKGAHVTPPFTQAMVVCVRKSRSAPAVSAAVTDRKYISSRVRKFVPGLKYDYYPSALDCIEAVRTGEAGCAFINAYEAGYYSSFAKYRNLYYIGVSGETQRLSLGVSAEADPLLFSIITKTLESLPASDIRDIVRRNTEKFYQPKWSDIFYTDPMKAGALAGLFAATLAAFLFLCGMYKIKKEKNEELELANEAKSKFLASMSHEIRTPLTTIIGINDEIAEAESLAEIKTASAKIKKASRHLLSLINDVLDMSKINEGKMELRKESFDLAETVRAIGLIYSDAAARQGLAFRLASFEGSLYVLSDELRIKQLLINLISNAIKYNRPGGEVTLRAELLRAAEREAVVSFSVEDTGIGIEKENIDAIFTEFKQEGRNSGAIKGTGLGLAIASRIAAMMGSWINVESELDKGSRFSFELCLERAPAVSARPDASRKSGEYLKGRRMIIAEDHPVNANIVRKILEKKGIECLMADNGKICADIFAASEPGDIDAVFMDIQMPIMNGYEAARAIRNMKRADALTVPIIALTANAFDEDVEKTRAAGMNAHVVKPIDISVLYRVLAKFFER
;
A
#
# COMPACT_ATOMS: atom_id res chain seq x y z
N MET A 1 27.02 23.35 -12.48
CA MET A 1 26.45 23.75 -13.79
C MET A 1 24.95 23.91 -13.57
N TYR A 2 24.26 25.04 -13.67
CA TYR A 2 24.48 26.44 -14.03
C TYR A 2 23.40 27.18 -13.20
N GLU A 3 23.73 28.16 -12.36
CA GLU A 3 23.74 29.60 -12.68
C GLU A 3 22.42 30.23 -13.17
N ASN A 4 22.00 31.22 -12.38
CA ASN A 4 21.55 32.55 -12.79
C ASN A 4 20.12 32.82 -13.32
N ALA A 5 19.47 33.69 -12.54
CA ALA A 5 18.99 35.02 -12.92
C ALA A 5 17.50 35.21 -13.25
N ASN A 6 16.79 35.76 -12.26
CA ASN A 6 16.32 37.16 -12.23
C ASN A 6 15.77 37.76 -13.54
N ARG A 7 14.51 38.25 -13.52
CA ARG A 7 14.15 39.58 -14.07
C ARG A 7 12.71 40.02 -13.74
N GLN A 8 12.63 41.14 -13.03
CA GLN A 8 11.55 42.14 -13.13
C GLN A 8 11.46 42.76 -14.53
N PRO A 9 10.41 43.57 -14.79
CA PRO A 9 10.52 44.83 -15.52
C PRO A 9 10.22 46.04 -14.59
N LYS A 10 11.13 47.02 -14.41
CA LYS A 10 11.54 48.15 -15.30
C LYS A 10 10.46 49.25 -15.38
N ARG A 11 10.70 50.56 -15.48
CA ARG A 11 11.83 51.54 -15.59
C ARG A 11 11.13 52.93 -15.66
N GLY A 12 11.74 54.11 -15.53
CA GLY A 12 13.15 54.57 -15.59
C GLY A 12 13.27 55.95 -14.88
N GLY A 13 14.43 56.57 -14.64
CA GLY A 13 15.70 56.69 -15.41
C GLY A 13 15.65 58.01 -16.21
N ARG A 14 16.60 58.97 -16.20
CA ARG A 14 18.08 59.04 -16.05
C ARG A 14 18.50 60.53 -15.93
N ALA A 15 19.44 60.97 -15.07
CA ALA A 15 20.94 61.00 -15.13
C ALA A 15 21.52 62.33 -15.75
N PRO A 16 22.82 62.71 -15.60
CA PRO A 16 23.98 61.97 -15.06
C PRO A 16 24.98 62.73 -14.13
N CYS A 17 25.84 61.95 -13.47
CA CYS A 17 27.08 62.33 -12.78
C CYS A 17 28.15 62.88 -13.73
N LEU A 18 29.18 63.59 -13.21
CA LEU A 18 30.53 63.57 -13.78
C LEU A 18 31.61 64.19 -12.82
N TRP A 19 32.70 63.41 -12.59
CA TRP A 19 34.05 63.72 -12.04
C TRP A 19 34.22 64.03 -10.53
N GLY A 20 35.22 63.57 -9.78
CA GLY A 20 36.44 62.80 -10.10
C GLY A 20 37.71 63.47 -9.54
N ARG A 21 38.32 62.84 -8.51
CA ARG A 21 39.75 62.88 -8.07
C ARG A 21 40.24 63.94 -7.04
N LEU A 22 40.89 63.38 -6.00
CA LEU A 22 42.08 63.82 -5.24
C LEU A 22 41.95 64.82 -4.06
N ALA A 23 42.79 64.53 -3.04
CA ALA A 23 43.20 65.30 -1.85
C ALA A 23 42.41 65.04 -0.54
N LEU A 24 43.06 64.40 0.46
CA LEU A 24 43.59 64.98 1.73
C LEU A 24 42.47 65.44 2.70
N CYS A 25 42.47 65.25 4.02
CA CYS A 25 43.39 64.74 5.04
C CYS A 25 42.51 64.38 6.26
N ILE A 26 42.72 63.27 6.97
CA ILE A 26 43.52 63.18 8.21
C ILE A 26 43.15 64.28 9.25
N ILE A 27 42.63 63.90 10.42
CA ILE A 27 43.33 63.90 11.73
C ILE A 27 42.35 63.68 12.89
N LEU A 28 42.51 62.53 13.53
CA LEU A 28 42.24 62.24 14.94
C LEU A 28 43.20 63.04 15.86
N SER A 29 42.71 63.41 17.04
CA SER A 29 43.44 63.59 18.31
C SER A 29 44.30 64.85 18.59
N ALA A 30 44.09 65.35 19.82
CA ALA A 30 44.97 66.12 20.72
C ALA A 30 44.81 67.66 20.85
N LEU A 31 44.99 68.11 22.11
CA LEU A 31 45.03 69.47 22.71
C LEU A 31 43.69 69.94 23.31
N ALA A 32 43.38 69.71 24.59
CA ALA A 32 44.05 70.02 25.87
C ALA A 32 44.00 71.51 26.27
N VAL A 33 43.61 71.70 27.55
CA VAL A 33 43.74 72.89 28.40
C VAL A 33 42.67 73.97 28.22
N LEU A 34 41.74 74.04 29.18
CA LEU A 34 41.54 75.20 30.06
C LEU A 34 40.62 74.80 31.23
N SER A 35 41.15 74.99 32.44
CA SER A 35 40.54 74.74 33.75
C SER A 35 39.22 75.50 33.97
N PRO A 36 38.44 75.10 35.00
CA PRO A 36 38.02 76.09 35.97
C PRO A 36 38.44 75.74 37.40
N CYS A 37 38.81 76.79 38.11
CA CYS A 37 39.09 76.87 39.53
C CYS A 37 37.78 76.71 40.34
N GLU A 38 37.82 75.79 41.30
CA GLU A 38 37.49 75.98 42.71
C GLU A 38 36.11 76.43 43.23
N HIS A 39 35.66 75.62 44.21
CA HIS A 39 34.89 75.90 45.43
C HIS A 39 33.35 76.05 45.34
N GLY A 40 32.68 74.96 45.72
CA GLY A 40 31.33 74.93 46.27
C GLY A 40 31.08 73.59 46.95
N GLU A 41 31.02 73.59 48.29
CA GLU A 41 30.78 72.40 49.13
C GLU A 41 29.47 71.68 48.76
N ALA A 42 29.55 70.36 48.55
CA ALA A 42 28.42 69.44 48.59
C ALA A 42 28.85 68.10 49.23
N ALA A 43 27.94 67.53 50.03
CA ALA A 43 28.09 66.44 50.99
C ALA A 43 28.78 65.13 50.49
N PRO A 44 29.38 64.32 51.39
CA PRO A 44 30.16 63.14 51.02
C PRO A 44 29.25 61.94 50.72
N ALA A 45 28.90 61.72 49.46
CA ALA A 45 28.14 60.52 49.03
C ALA A 45 28.75 59.76 47.83
N GLU A 46 29.86 60.22 47.24
CA GLU A 46 30.38 59.66 45.98
C GLU A 46 31.52 58.65 46.09
N GLN A 47 32.10 58.42 47.28
CA GLN A 47 33.36 57.64 47.41
C GLN A 47 33.29 56.19 46.87
N TYR A 48 32.11 55.59 46.80
CA TYR A 48 31.90 54.20 46.35
C TYR A 48 30.76 54.08 45.33
N GLY A 49 30.71 55.00 44.36
CA GLY A 49 29.75 54.96 43.25
C GLY A 49 30.01 53.82 42.25
N ARG A 50 29.16 53.74 41.21
CA ARG A 50 29.31 52.77 40.12
C ARG A 50 30.65 53.03 39.40
N GLY A 51 31.48 52.00 39.24
CA GLY A 51 32.81 52.10 38.63
C GLY A 51 33.97 52.34 39.59
N ALA A 52 33.72 52.49 40.90
CA ALA A 52 34.79 52.58 41.91
C ALA A 52 35.70 51.34 41.89
N VAL A 53 37.00 51.54 42.08
CA VAL A 53 38.00 50.46 42.17
C VAL A 53 38.32 50.21 43.64
N LEU A 54 38.16 48.97 44.09
CA LEU A 54 38.46 48.54 45.46
C LEU A 54 39.65 47.59 45.48
N ARG A 55 40.57 47.82 46.42
CA ARG A 55 41.71 46.95 46.69
C ARG A 55 41.29 45.87 47.67
N VAL A 56 41.31 44.61 47.21
CA VAL A 56 40.91 43.44 47.98
C VAL A 56 42.15 42.73 48.48
N GLY A 57 42.33 42.62 49.79
CA GLY A 57 43.42 41.82 50.35
C GLY A 57 43.11 40.34 50.21
N SER A 58 44.00 39.61 49.53
CA SER A 58 43.90 38.16 49.33
C SER A 58 45.08 37.45 49.97
N PHE A 59 44.79 36.44 50.79
CA PHE A 59 45.79 35.58 51.46
C PHE A 59 45.55 34.09 51.21
N LEU A 60 44.59 33.76 50.33
CA LEU A 60 44.30 32.41 49.88
C LEU A 60 44.85 32.23 48.46
N TYR A 61 45.40 31.04 48.18
CA TYR A 61 45.89 30.69 46.84
C TYR A 61 44.71 30.32 45.91
N GLY A 62 44.76 30.78 44.65
CA GLY A 62 43.79 30.41 43.61
C GLY A 62 43.91 28.93 43.19
N ASP A 63 43.04 28.48 42.28
CA ASP A 63 43.11 27.13 41.65
C ASP A 63 44.35 26.95 40.78
N ASP A 64 45.03 28.04 40.44
CA ASP A 64 46.30 28.08 39.72
C ASP A 64 47.54 27.99 40.64
N GLY A 65 47.34 27.88 41.97
CA GLY A 65 48.44 27.83 42.94
C GLY A 65 49.20 29.15 43.09
N MET A 66 48.73 30.22 42.46
CA MET A 66 49.30 31.56 42.60
C MET A 66 48.54 32.35 43.68
N PRO A 67 49.22 33.20 44.45
CA PRO A 67 48.54 34.25 45.20
C PRO A 67 47.75 35.12 44.20
N GLY A 68 46.44 35.27 44.39
CA GLY A 68 45.62 36.21 43.61
C GLY A 68 45.11 35.70 42.26
N GLY A 69 45.00 34.39 42.08
CA GLY A 69 44.34 33.81 40.90
C GLY A 69 42.96 34.42 40.66
N HIS A 70 42.64 34.70 39.39
CA HIS A 70 41.33 35.17 38.92
C HIS A 70 40.27 34.04 38.97
N ASN A 71 40.31 33.21 40.01
CA ASN A 71 39.43 32.07 40.25
C ASN A 71 39.38 31.77 41.77
N GLY A 72 38.29 31.17 42.26
CA GLY A 72 38.13 30.80 43.67
C GLY A 72 36.90 31.41 44.35
N TYR A 73 36.52 30.84 45.50
CA TYR A 73 35.30 31.21 46.23
C TYR A 73 35.17 32.72 46.48
N ILE A 74 36.20 33.35 47.04
CA ILE A 74 36.19 34.79 47.37
C ILE A 74 36.19 35.66 46.12
N TYR A 75 36.91 35.25 45.06
CA TYR A 75 36.97 35.98 43.79
C TYR A 75 35.59 36.06 43.14
N GLU A 76 34.90 34.91 42.99
CA GLU A 76 33.55 34.87 42.42
C GLU A 76 32.52 35.57 43.30
N TYR A 77 32.72 35.58 44.62
CA TYR A 77 31.89 36.37 45.53
C TYR A 77 32.01 37.88 45.22
N PHE A 78 33.22 38.39 45.03
CA PHE A 78 33.41 39.79 44.65
C PHE A 78 32.84 40.10 43.26
N LEU A 79 32.94 39.18 42.29
CA LEU A 79 32.26 39.33 40.99
C LEU A 79 30.74 39.45 41.16
N ALA A 80 30.12 38.65 42.04
CA ALA A 80 28.70 38.79 42.35
C ALA A 80 28.38 40.15 42.97
N ILE A 81 29.20 40.63 43.91
CA ILE A 81 29.05 41.98 44.50
C ILE A 81 29.15 43.06 43.40
N ALA A 82 30.08 42.93 42.45
CA ALA A 82 30.23 43.87 41.33
C ALA A 82 28.98 43.96 40.44
N GLN A 83 28.16 42.91 40.33
CA GLN A 83 26.93 42.97 39.54
C GLN A 83 25.91 43.96 40.13
N PHE A 84 25.89 44.10 41.46
CA PHE A 84 24.97 44.97 42.18
C PHE A 84 25.56 46.36 42.45
N THR A 85 26.88 46.48 42.60
CA THR A 85 27.55 47.76 42.90
C THR A 85 28.16 48.45 41.69
N GLY A 86 28.52 47.67 40.64
CA GLY A 86 29.33 48.12 39.52
C GLY A 86 30.79 48.41 39.87
N TRP A 87 31.30 47.91 41.00
CA TRP A 87 32.69 48.08 41.41
C TRP A 87 33.65 47.24 40.56
N LYS A 88 34.90 47.69 40.51
CA LYS A 88 36.05 46.94 39.98
C LYS A 88 36.95 46.56 41.16
N TYR A 89 37.66 45.45 41.05
CA TYR A 89 38.53 44.97 42.13
C TYR A 89 39.97 44.80 41.67
N GLU A 90 40.89 45.21 42.53
CA GLU A 90 42.33 44.94 42.42
C GLU A 90 42.73 44.04 43.59
N PHE A 91 43.18 42.81 43.32
CA PHE A 91 43.54 41.85 44.36
C PHE A 91 45.00 42.04 44.78
N ILE A 92 45.21 42.35 46.06
CA ILE A 92 46.53 42.58 46.66
C ILE A 92 46.90 41.35 47.51
N ASN A 93 47.93 40.64 47.07
CA ASN A 93 48.39 39.42 47.72
C ASN A 93 49.32 39.67 48.91
N GLY A 94 49.23 38.78 49.90
CA GLY A 94 50.15 38.70 51.03
C GLY A 94 49.72 37.61 52.02
N THR A 95 50.48 37.44 53.10
CA THR A 95 50.03 36.61 54.23
C THR A 95 48.81 37.24 54.91
N LEU A 96 48.09 36.47 55.74
CA LEU A 96 46.99 37.01 56.55
C LEU A 96 47.45 38.20 57.42
N ALA A 97 48.65 38.11 58.02
CA ALA A 97 49.18 39.19 58.85
C ALA A 97 49.51 40.45 58.02
N GLU A 98 50.09 40.28 56.83
CA GLU A 98 50.40 41.38 55.93
C GLU A 98 49.13 42.06 55.41
N THR A 99 48.16 41.28 54.93
CA THR A 99 46.89 41.81 54.37
C THR A 99 46.07 42.54 55.43
N LEU A 100 46.02 42.03 56.67
CA LEU A 100 45.39 42.74 57.79
C LEU A 100 46.15 44.02 58.16
N GLY A 101 47.48 43.99 58.18
CA GLY A 101 48.29 45.20 58.40
C GLY A 101 48.10 46.26 57.30
N ARG A 102 47.98 45.83 56.04
CA ARG A 102 47.66 46.70 54.90
C ARG A 102 46.24 47.27 55.00
N LEU A 103 45.27 46.48 55.47
CA LEU A 103 43.91 46.95 55.73
C LEU A 103 43.92 48.05 56.81
N GLU A 104 44.61 47.85 57.93
CA GLU A 104 44.72 48.85 59.01
C GLU A 104 45.37 50.15 58.51
N ARG A 105 46.39 50.08 57.65
CA ARG A 105 47.04 51.26 57.05
C ARG A 105 46.28 51.89 55.88
N GLY A 106 45.23 51.25 55.37
CA GLY A 106 44.48 51.75 54.21
C GLY A 106 45.07 51.49 52.84
N GLU A 107 46.05 50.59 52.76
CA GLU A 107 46.61 50.09 51.51
C GLU A 107 45.67 49.06 50.84
N VAL A 108 44.78 48.45 51.63
CA VAL A 108 43.69 47.55 51.21
C VAL A 108 42.37 48.10 51.73
N ASP A 109 41.30 47.99 50.95
CA ASP A 109 39.98 48.52 51.29
C ASP A 109 39.10 47.47 51.99
N VAL A 110 39.20 46.20 51.57
CA VAL A 110 38.41 45.08 52.09
C VAL A 110 39.23 43.79 52.11
N VAL A 111 39.02 42.95 53.12
CA VAL A 111 39.60 41.60 53.20
C VAL A 111 38.49 40.58 53.39
N GLY A 112 38.49 39.52 52.57
CA GLY A 112 37.52 38.42 52.65
C GLY A 112 38.02 37.21 53.45
N TYR A 113 37.14 36.23 53.66
CA TYR A 113 37.44 34.99 54.37
C TYR A 113 37.95 35.19 55.82
N LEU A 114 37.47 36.22 56.51
CA LEU A 114 37.88 36.52 57.87
C LEU A 114 36.84 36.07 58.90
N ARG A 115 37.32 35.40 59.94
CA ARG A 115 36.51 35.10 61.12
C ARG A 115 36.37 36.33 62.02
N LYS A 116 35.19 36.50 62.59
CA LYS A 116 34.94 37.42 63.71
C LYS A 116 35.54 36.86 64.99
N ASP A 117 36.47 37.59 65.59
CA ASP A 117 36.94 37.35 66.95
C ASP A 117 37.05 38.68 67.70
N ARG A 118 37.01 38.60 69.03
CA ARG A 118 36.91 39.77 69.91
C ARG A 118 38.03 40.78 69.72
N ASP A 119 39.22 40.34 69.31
CA ASP A 119 40.36 41.24 69.14
C ASP A 119 40.33 41.91 67.77
N ARG A 120 39.91 41.20 66.72
CA ARG A 120 39.68 41.82 65.40
C ARG A 120 38.50 42.78 65.39
N GLU A 121 37.42 42.49 66.10
CA GLU A 121 36.23 43.38 66.19
C GLU A 121 36.54 44.71 66.91
N LYS A 122 37.61 44.77 67.72
CA LYS A 122 38.09 46.03 68.27
C LYS A 122 38.65 46.96 67.19
N LYS A 123 39.31 46.40 66.18
CA LYS A 123 40.09 47.14 65.15
C LYS A 123 39.41 47.24 63.78
N LEU A 124 38.58 46.27 63.43
CA LEU A 124 37.96 46.13 62.12
C LEU A 124 36.44 46.12 62.26
N ALA A 125 35.75 46.51 61.18
CA ALA A 125 34.32 46.33 61.07
C ALA A 125 34.02 45.21 60.07
N PHE A 126 33.04 44.37 60.41
CA PHE A 126 32.69 43.19 59.64
C PHE A 126 31.29 43.31 59.07
N THR A 127 31.09 42.69 57.92
CA THR A 127 29.78 42.51 57.31
C THR A 127 28.79 41.82 58.25
N ALA A 128 27.52 42.20 58.14
CA ALA A 128 26.43 41.67 58.94
C ALA A 128 26.11 40.23 58.52
N LEU A 129 26.08 39.98 57.21
CA LEU A 129 25.89 38.66 56.64
C LEU A 129 27.23 37.92 56.54
N ALA A 130 27.22 36.64 56.88
CA ALA A 130 28.36 35.76 56.63
C ALA A 130 28.54 35.58 55.12
N SER A 131 29.77 35.69 54.65
CA SER A 131 30.14 35.39 53.27
C SER A 131 30.38 33.90 53.05
N GLY A 132 30.24 33.06 54.08
CA GLY A 132 30.25 31.60 53.98
C GLY A 132 30.59 30.92 55.31
N ARG A 133 30.76 29.59 55.26
CA ARG A 133 31.08 28.73 56.41
C ARG A 133 32.29 27.85 56.13
N ASN A 134 33.08 27.57 57.16
CA ASN A 134 34.19 26.63 57.15
C ASN A 134 33.97 25.59 58.26
N ALA A 135 34.44 24.36 58.08
CA ALA A 135 34.47 23.34 59.13
C ALA A 135 35.86 22.66 59.15
N TYR A 136 36.24 22.19 60.33
CA TYR A 136 37.46 21.40 60.50
C TYR A 136 37.19 19.95 60.19
N CYS A 137 38.14 19.29 59.54
CA CYS A 137 38.04 17.91 59.11
C CYS A 137 39.22 17.09 59.66
N LEU A 138 38.93 15.85 60.02
CA LEU A 138 39.94 14.79 60.10
C LEU A 138 39.86 13.97 58.82
N VAL A 139 40.99 13.80 58.14
CA VAL A 139 41.08 13.05 56.90
C VAL A 139 42.11 11.94 56.98
N VAL A 140 41.85 10.83 56.29
CA VAL A 140 42.72 9.66 56.23
C VAL A 140 42.86 9.18 54.79
N ARG A 141 43.74 8.22 54.51
CA ARG A 141 43.85 7.59 53.20
C ARG A 141 42.55 6.87 52.83
N ARG A 142 42.11 7.00 51.57
CA ARG A 142 40.81 6.48 51.10
C ARG A 142 40.62 4.98 51.37
N ASP A 143 41.66 4.20 51.12
CA ASP A 143 41.75 2.74 51.29
C ASP A 143 42.05 2.28 52.74
N ASP A 144 42.16 3.20 53.71
CA ASP A 144 42.41 2.84 55.10
C ASP A 144 41.10 2.53 55.84
N ASP A 145 40.72 1.25 55.87
CA ASP A 145 39.45 0.80 56.44
C ASP A 145 39.38 0.82 57.97
N ARG A 146 40.52 1.03 58.64
CA ARG A 146 40.60 1.13 60.11
C ARG A 146 39.76 2.28 60.66
N PHE A 147 39.63 3.36 59.90
CA PHE A 147 38.94 4.57 60.33
C PHE A 147 37.55 4.68 59.70
N ALA A 148 36.53 4.77 60.54
CA ALA A 148 35.14 5.04 60.16
C ALA A 148 34.70 6.45 60.57
N TYR A 149 33.63 6.96 59.97
CA TYR A 149 33.15 8.31 60.29
C TYR A 149 32.74 8.39 61.76
N GLU A 150 33.35 9.32 62.49
CA GLU A 150 33.17 9.53 63.93
C GLU A 150 33.34 8.27 64.80
N ASP A 151 34.12 7.29 64.33
CA ASP A 151 34.55 6.16 65.16
C ASP A 151 35.76 6.57 66.02
N PHE A 152 35.49 7.35 67.07
CA PHE A 152 36.51 7.92 67.94
C PHE A 152 37.41 6.88 68.59
N ALA A 153 36.90 5.65 68.80
CA ALA A 153 37.70 4.55 69.32
C ALA A 153 38.80 4.13 68.33
N SER A 154 38.52 4.19 67.01
CA SER A 154 39.54 3.93 65.98
C SER A 154 40.60 5.03 65.90
N PHE A 155 40.30 6.25 66.36
CA PHE A 155 41.23 7.38 66.32
C PHE A 155 42.25 7.33 67.45
N ASP A 156 41.95 6.61 68.53
CA ASP A 156 42.80 6.54 69.70
C ASP A 156 44.16 5.88 69.37
N GLY A 157 45.25 6.56 69.72
CA GLY A 157 46.62 6.15 69.40
C GLY A 157 47.07 6.36 67.95
N ALA A 158 46.20 6.82 67.04
CA ALA A 158 46.54 7.05 65.64
C ALA A 158 47.57 8.18 65.47
N ARG A 159 48.50 8.05 64.52
CA ARG A 159 49.49 9.11 64.25
C ARG A 159 48.82 10.26 63.51
N THR A 160 48.64 11.40 64.15
CA THR A 160 47.93 12.54 63.54
C THR A 160 48.91 13.62 63.10
N ALA A 161 48.93 13.91 61.79
CA ALA A 161 49.66 15.01 61.21
C ALA A 161 48.94 16.35 61.49
N LEU A 162 49.67 17.25 62.13
CA LEU A 162 49.29 18.64 62.43
C LEU A 162 50.32 19.58 61.81
N VAL A 163 49.89 20.78 61.41
CA VAL A 163 50.84 21.81 60.94
C VAL A 163 51.43 22.54 62.14
N ALA A 164 52.75 22.63 62.20
CA ALA A 164 53.50 23.31 63.26
C ALA A 164 53.14 24.80 63.29
N GLY A 165 52.87 25.33 64.49
CA GLY A 165 52.50 26.74 64.67
C GLY A 165 51.11 27.12 64.17
N ASN A 166 50.30 26.17 63.68
CA ASN A 166 48.92 26.45 63.28
C ASN A 166 48.03 26.73 64.51
N PRO A 167 47.46 27.95 64.64
CA PRO A 167 46.63 28.30 65.80
C PRO A 167 45.32 27.49 65.87
N ASN A 168 44.90 26.84 64.78
CA ASN A 168 43.71 26.00 64.76
C ASN A 168 43.93 24.63 65.41
N ASN A 169 45.17 24.23 65.70
CA ASN A 169 45.45 22.95 66.38
C ASN A 169 44.77 22.87 67.76
N GLU A 170 44.56 23.99 68.44
CA GLU A 170 43.85 23.98 69.73
C GLU A 170 42.42 23.45 69.60
N LYS A 171 41.75 23.75 68.48
CA LYS A 171 40.39 23.25 68.23
C LYS A 171 40.37 21.76 67.98
N TYR A 172 41.41 21.24 67.34
CA TYR A 172 41.60 19.81 67.21
C TYR A 172 41.78 19.17 68.60
N PHE A 173 42.61 19.74 69.47
CA PHE A 173 42.79 19.24 70.82
C PHE A 173 41.52 19.33 71.67
N ASP A 174 40.77 20.43 71.57
CA ASP A 174 39.44 20.57 72.18
C ASP A 174 38.47 19.51 71.69
N TYR A 175 38.50 19.23 70.38
CA TYR A 175 37.66 18.20 69.78
C TYR A 175 38.01 16.81 70.33
N CYS A 176 39.29 16.45 70.35
CA CYS A 176 39.79 15.21 70.95
C CYS A 176 39.33 15.05 72.41
N ARG A 177 39.48 16.11 73.22
CA ARG A 177 39.01 16.14 74.62
C ARG A 177 37.48 15.95 74.72
N SER A 178 36.72 16.66 73.89
CA SER A 178 35.25 16.62 73.92
C SER A 178 34.67 15.26 73.50
N LYS A 179 35.39 14.52 72.65
CA LYS A 179 34.98 13.21 72.13
C LYS A 179 35.66 12.03 72.82
N GLY A 180 36.63 12.30 73.70
CA GLY A 180 37.26 11.29 74.55
C GLY A 180 38.27 10.38 73.84
N PHE A 181 39.08 10.90 72.90
CA PHE A 181 40.16 10.16 72.25
C PHE A 181 41.48 10.94 72.27
N ALA A 182 42.62 10.25 72.19
CA ALA A 182 43.96 10.84 72.16
C ALA A 182 44.79 10.25 71.02
N THR A 183 45.67 11.05 70.41
CA THR A 183 46.41 10.67 69.20
C THR A 183 47.91 10.89 69.35
N GLY A 184 48.71 10.16 68.56
CA GLY A 184 50.14 10.38 68.40
C GLY A 184 50.40 11.59 67.51
N ASN A 185 50.31 12.79 68.07
CA ASN A 185 50.47 14.05 67.33
C ASN A 185 51.87 14.24 66.75
N GLN A 186 51.95 14.47 65.43
CA GLN A 186 53.17 14.72 64.67
C GLN A 186 53.05 16.07 63.97
N PHE A 187 54.03 16.96 64.19
CA PHE A 187 54.00 18.31 63.66
C PHE A 187 54.86 18.44 62.40
N TYR A 188 54.26 18.95 61.33
CA TYR A 188 54.88 19.16 60.02
C TYR A 188 54.95 20.65 59.69
N PRO A 189 55.97 21.13 58.95
CA PRO A 189 56.13 22.56 58.64
C PRO A 189 54.96 23.19 57.88
N ASN A 190 54.28 22.43 57.03
CA ASN A 190 53.18 22.90 56.17
C ASN A 190 52.25 21.73 55.78
N TYR A 191 51.12 22.05 55.15
CA TYR A 191 50.11 21.06 54.72
C TYR A 191 50.61 20.12 53.62
N GLU A 192 51.56 20.54 52.78
CA GLU A 192 52.13 19.70 51.71
C GLU A 192 52.95 18.56 52.29
N GLU A 193 53.85 18.84 53.23
CA GLU A 193 54.63 17.84 53.94
C GLU A 193 53.75 16.92 54.81
N ALA A 194 52.72 17.48 55.45
CA ALA A 194 51.73 16.72 56.20
C ALA A 194 50.96 15.74 55.28
N GLY A 195 50.57 16.19 54.08
CA GLY A 195 49.93 15.36 53.07
C GLY A 195 50.84 14.25 52.54
N LEU A 196 52.11 14.56 52.25
CA LEU A 196 53.13 13.56 51.86
C LEU A 196 53.34 12.52 52.96
N ALA A 197 53.24 12.90 54.23
CA ALA A 197 53.33 11.96 55.34
C ALA A 197 52.15 10.98 55.40
N ILE A 198 50.93 11.42 55.08
CA ILE A 198 49.76 10.54 54.92
C ILE A 198 49.98 9.59 53.73
N ALA A 199 50.40 10.12 52.58
CA ALA A 199 50.65 9.31 51.39
C ALA A 199 51.74 8.25 51.61
N ALA A 200 52.79 8.59 52.36
CA ALA A 200 53.88 7.68 52.72
C ALA A 200 53.57 6.74 53.91
N GLY A 201 52.36 6.81 54.50
CA GLY A 201 51.97 6.01 55.67
C GLY A 201 52.74 6.33 56.96
N LYS A 202 53.38 7.51 57.03
CA LYS A 202 54.11 8.00 58.22
C LYS A 202 53.16 8.60 59.26
N ALA A 203 52.05 9.17 58.80
CA ALA A 203 50.91 9.57 59.60
C ALA A 203 49.65 8.81 59.12
N ASP A 204 48.68 8.64 60.01
CA ASP A 204 47.42 7.95 59.76
C ASP A 204 46.27 8.94 59.51
N ILE A 205 46.21 10.03 60.28
CA ILE A 205 45.17 11.07 60.23
C ILE A 205 45.81 12.43 59.92
N LEU A 206 45.19 13.25 59.10
CA LEU A 206 45.54 14.66 58.88
C LEU A 206 44.42 15.55 59.39
N PHE A 207 44.76 16.54 60.22
CA PHE A 207 43.86 17.61 60.62
C PHE A 207 43.92 18.75 59.60
N SER A 208 42.77 19.19 59.10
CA SER A 208 42.70 20.23 58.07
C SER A 208 41.45 21.11 58.18
N ASP A 209 41.53 22.35 57.68
CA ASP A 209 40.41 23.28 57.52
C ASP A 209 39.97 23.34 56.06
N ASN A 210 38.71 22.94 55.76
CA ASN A 210 38.12 22.82 54.40
C ASN A 210 39.12 22.73 53.23
N PHE A 211 40.06 21.79 53.30
CA PHE A 211 41.12 21.67 52.31
C PHE A 211 40.61 20.95 51.07
N ARG A 212 41.18 21.32 49.92
CA ARG A 212 41.00 20.66 48.63
C ARG A 212 41.23 19.16 48.82
N MET A 213 40.15 18.38 48.73
CA MET A 213 40.24 16.92 48.75
C MET A 213 40.85 16.48 47.42
N ASP A 214 42.11 16.06 47.46
CA ASP A 214 42.66 15.25 46.38
C ASP A 214 42.07 13.83 46.46
N GLY A 215 41.90 13.16 45.33
CA GLY A 215 41.08 11.94 45.18
C GLY A 215 41.51 10.72 46.02
N GLY A 216 42.66 10.81 46.72
CA GLY A 216 43.23 9.76 47.57
C GLY A 216 42.88 9.81 49.06
N LEU A 217 42.11 10.81 49.54
CA LEU A 217 41.76 10.97 50.96
C LEU A 217 40.25 10.84 51.21
N LYS A 218 39.85 10.44 52.43
CA LYS A 218 38.46 10.42 52.92
C LYS A 218 38.32 11.15 54.26
N VAL A 219 37.18 11.81 54.47
CA VAL A 219 36.85 12.53 55.71
C VAL A 219 36.29 11.55 56.75
N VAL A 220 36.86 11.53 57.95
CA VAL A 220 36.41 10.68 59.05
C VAL A 220 35.81 11.45 60.22
N ALA A 221 35.92 12.79 60.24
CA ALA A 221 35.14 13.64 61.15
C ALA A 221 35.05 15.07 60.61
N ARG A 222 33.94 15.77 60.90
CA ARG A 222 33.78 17.22 60.67
C ARG A 222 33.33 17.91 61.95
N PHE A 223 33.96 19.02 62.33
CA PHE A 223 33.68 19.68 63.61
C PHE A 223 33.97 21.18 63.60
N ALA A 224 33.47 21.86 64.66
CA ALA A 224 33.63 23.28 64.93
C ALA A 224 33.37 24.18 63.69
N PRO A 225 32.15 24.16 63.10
CA PRO A 225 31.83 25.00 61.96
C PRO A 225 31.84 26.49 62.35
N GLU A 226 32.50 27.30 61.53
CA GLU A 226 32.66 28.75 61.75
C GLU A 226 32.25 29.55 60.52
N ASN A 227 31.67 30.72 60.75
CA ASN A 227 31.35 31.66 59.68
C ASN A 227 32.56 32.54 59.36
N PHE A 228 32.75 32.85 58.08
CA PHE A 228 33.67 33.89 57.65
C PHE A 228 32.91 35.05 57.00
N TYR A 229 33.54 36.22 57.01
CA TYR A 229 32.97 37.51 56.69
C TYR A 229 33.96 38.33 55.87
N PHE A 230 33.45 39.37 55.20
CA PHE A 230 34.29 40.47 54.75
C PHE A 230 34.51 41.47 55.88
N ALA A 231 35.73 41.97 55.99
CA ALA A 231 36.11 43.01 56.93
C ALA A 231 36.66 44.23 56.21
N VAL A 232 36.36 45.40 56.78
CA VAL A 232 36.88 46.71 56.37
C VAL A 232 37.44 47.42 57.60
N ARG A 233 38.13 48.56 57.41
CA ARG A 233 38.51 49.40 58.54
C ARG A 233 37.29 49.93 59.28
N LYS A 234 37.40 50.06 60.60
CA LYS A 234 36.29 50.46 61.48
C LYS A 234 35.78 51.88 61.24
N ASP A 235 36.63 52.74 60.69
CA ASP A 235 36.30 54.11 60.28
C ASP A 235 35.59 54.18 58.92
N ASN A 236 35.59 53.10 58.13
CA ASN A 236 35.01 53.06 56.79
C ASN A 236 33.58 52.49 56.78
N ILE A 237 32.69 53.18 57.48
CA ILE A 237 31.27 52.79 57.62
C ILE A 237 30.56 52.81 56.25
N ALA A 238 30.88 53.77 55.38
CA ALA A 238 30.26 53.91 54.06
C ALA A 238 30.51 52.68 53.15
N LEU A 239 31.74 52.14 53.15
CA LEU A 239 32.06 50.92 52.42
C LEU A 239 31.33 49.72 53.02
N LEU A 240 31.32 49.61 54.35
CA LEU A 240 30.65 48.51 55.06
C LEU A 240 29.15 48.46 54.77
N GLU A 241 28.48 49.61 54.80
CA GLU A 241 27.04 49.70 54.52
C GLU A 241 26.72 49.29 53.09
N LYS A 242 27.47 49.80 52.11
CA LYS A 242 27.29 49.40 50.70
C LYS A 242 27.60 47.94 50.46
N LEU A 243 28.62 47.40 51.12
CA LEU A 243 28.94 45.98 51.05
C LEU A 243 27.79 45.14 51.63
N ASN A 244 27.26 45.50 52.80
CA ASN A 244 26.09 44.85 53.40
C ASN A 244 24.84 44.96 52.52
N MET A 245 24.61 46.09 51.86
CA MET A 245 23.51 46.24 50.89
C MET A 245 23.67 45.29 49.71
N ALA A 246 24.87 45.20 49.14
CA ALA A 246 25.15 44.28 48.03
C ALA A 246 24.97 42.82 48.45
N LEU A 247 25.45 42.41 49.63
CA LEU A 247 25.23 41.07 50.17
C LEU A 247 23.74 40.76 50.37
N ASN A 248 22.97 41.71 50.88
CA ASN A 248 21.52 41.55 51.03
C ASN A 248 20.82 41.44 49.66
N GLN A 249 21.24 42.21 48.66
CA GLN A 249 20.69 42.12 47.30
C GLN A 249 21.02 40.80 46.63
N ILE A 250 22.25 40.28 46.81
CA ILE A 250 22.61 38.93 46.37
C ILE A 250 21.70 37.90 47.04
N ASN A 251 21.56 37.94 48.36
CA ASN A 251 20.74 36.98 49.09
C ASN A 251 19.24 37.08 48.75
N PHE A 252 18.72 38.28 48.47
CA PHE A 252 17.32 38.46 48.10
C PHE A 252 17.06 38.02 46.65
N SER A 253 17.97 38.37 45.74
CA SER A 253 17.85 38.04 44.30
C SER A 253 18.18 36.58 44.01
N TYR A 254 19.06 35.99 44.83
CA TYR A 254 19.50 34.61 44.73
C TYR A 254 19.76 34.01 46.13
N PRO A 255 18.70 33.56 46.84
CA PRO A 255 18.81 32.99 48.18
C PRO A 255 19.72 31.74 48.29
N GLY A 256 19.95 31.04 47.18
CA GLY A 256 20.83 29.86 47.11
C GLY A 256 22.31 30.17 46.87
N PHE A 257 22.68 31.44 46.60
CA PHE A 257 24.02 31.82 46.12
C PHE A 257 25.16 31.26 47.01
N ASN A 258 25.07 31.47 48.33
CA ASN A 258 26.10 31.03 49.26
C ASN A 258 26.29 29.50 49.26
N SER A 259 25.18 28.75 49.18
CA SER A 259 25.19 27.28 49.16
C SER A 259 25.73 26.75 47.84
N ASP A 260 25.31 27.33 46.72
CA ASP A 260 25.72 26.88 45.39
C ASP A 260 27.19 27.23 45.11
N LEU A 261 27.63 28.43 45.48
CA LEU A 261 29.04 28.82 45.40
C LEU A 261 29.91 27.98 46.34
N TYR A 262 29.40 27.64 47.53
CA TYR A 262 30.09 26.73 48.45
C TYR A 262 30.20 25.34 47.85
N ASN A 263 29.14 24.82 47.25
CA ASN A 263 29.14 23.51 46.62
C ASN A 263 30.07 23.44 45.40
N LYS A 264 30.18 24.52 44.63
CA LYS A 264 31.10 24.61 43.49
C LYS A 264 32.58 24.47 43.89
N TYR A 265 32.98 25.07 45.00
CA TYR A 265 34.40 25.10 45.42
C TYR A 265 34.75 24.09 46.52
N TYR A 266 33.79 23.73 47.33
CA TYR A 266 33.96 22.90 48.54
C TYR A 266 32.94 21.75 48.63
N GLY A 267 31.98 21.69 47.69
CA GLY A 267 31.05 20.58 47.57
C GLY A 267 31.62 19.41 46.80
N ALA A 268 30.89 18.29 46.85
CA ALA A 268 31.28 16.98 46.35
C ALA A 268 31.30 16.86 44.80
N GLU A 269 31.83 17.85 44.07
CA GLU A 269 31.99 17.75 42.60
C GLU A 269 33.12 16.78 42.17
N ARG A 270 33.77 16.11 43.12
CA ARG A 270 34.60 14.91 42.90
C ARG A 270 34.04 13.80 43.77
N GLU A 271 34.11 12.53 43.32
CA GLU A 271 33.71 11.35 44.09
C GLU A 271 34.31 11.40 45.51
N THR A 272 33.58 11.96 46.47
CA THR A 272 33.90 11.78 47.89
C THR A 272 33.43 10.38 48.25
N PRO A 273 34.32 9.51 48.74
CA PRO A 273 33.92 8.18 49.18
C PRO A 273 32.82 8.30 50.22
N VAL A 274 31.74 7.53 50.09
CA VAL A 274 30.70 7.47 51.12
C VAL A 274 31.35 6.96 52.40
N VAL A 275 31.26 7.72 53.48
CA VAL A 275 31.82 7.29 54.77
C VAL A 275 30.69 6.90 55.70
N PHE A 276 30.60 5.60 55.94
CA PHE A 276 29.64 4.99 56.86
C PHE A 276 30.20 4.94 58.29
N THR A 277 29.31 5.09 59.27
CA THR A 277 29.60 4.78 60.68
C THR A 277 29.79 3.27 60.86
N ARG A 278 30.29 2.86 62.02
CA ARG A 278 30.47 1.43 62.33
C ARG A 278 29.15 0.66 62.30
N GLU A 279 28.10 1.21 62.91
CA GLU A 279 26.75 0.64 62.93
C GLU A 279 26.20 0.48 61.50
N GLU A 280 26.39 1.48 60.63
CA GLU A 280 25.99 1.42 59.22
C GLU A 280 26.77 0.35 58.44
N ARG A 281 28.08 0.22 58.68
CA ARG A 281 28.89 -0.84 58.07
C ARG A 281 28.45 -2.23 58.53
N GLU A 282 28.14 -2.39 59.81
CA GLU A 282 27.60 -3.64 60.36
C GLU A 282 26.22 -3.95 59.79
N TYR A 283 25.36 -2.94 59.65
CA TYR A 283 24.07 -3.07 58.97
C TYR A 283 24.24 -3.54 57.52
N ILE A 284 25.12 -2.92 56.73
CA ILE A 284 25.41 -3.34 55.35
C ILE A 284 25.94 -4.78 55.31
N LYS A 285 26.90 -5.12 56.19
CA LYS A 285 27.48 -6.47 56.28
C LYS A 285 26.44 -7.54 56.65
N SER A 286 25.44 -7.20 57.46
CA SER A 286 24.35 -8.11 57.80
C SER A 286 23.49 -8.50 56.59
N SER A 287 23.68 -7.83 55.45
CA SER A 287 22.98 -8.07 54.18
C SER A 287 21.46 -8.07 54.33
N PRO A 288 20.86 -6.98 54.84
CA PRO A 288 19.44 -6.89 55.07
C PRO A 288 18.68 -7.00 53.76
N ARG A 289 17.54 -7.68 53.79
CA ARG A 289 16.64 -7.73 52.63
C ARG A 289 15.89 -6.40 52.52
N VAL A 290 16.33 -5.54 51.62
CA VAL A 290 15.67 -4.25 51.31
C VAL A 290 14.83 -4.41 50.04
N ILE A 291 13.59 -3.91 50.04
CA ILE A 291 12.62 -4.09 48.93
C ILE A 291 12.27 -2.73 48.33
N ALA A 292 12.82 -2.39 47.16
CA ALA A 292 12.38 -1.24 46.39
C ALA A 292 10.99 -1.51 45.78
N LEU A 293 10.04 -0.64 46.07
CA LEU A 293 8.66 -0.71 45.57
C LEU A 293 8.53 0.22 44.37
N TYR A 294 8.14 -0.30 43.22
CA TYR A 294 8.02 0.49 41.99
C TYR A 294 6.61 0.43 41.43
N ASP A 295 6.13 1.57 40.93
CA ASP A 295 4.97 1.66 40.04
C ASP A 295 5.35 1.11 38.65
N GLU A 296 4.61 0.12 38.14
CA GLU A 296 4.90 -0.48 36.83
C GLU A 296 4.62 0.45 35.64
N GLY A 297 3.82 1.50 35.83
CA GLY A 297 3.31 2.37 34.77
C GLY A 297 3.83 3.81 34.80
N TRP A 298 4.73 4.17 35.72
CA TRP A 298 5.16 5.56 35.91
C TRP A 298 6.33 5.99 35.00
N HIS A 299 6.12 6.00 33.68
CA HIS A 299 7.15 6.47 32.76
C HIS A 299 7.43 7.99 32.87
N PRO A 300 8.70 8.45 32.75
CA PRO A 300 9.95 7.69 32.69
C PRO A 300 10.60 7.44 34.07
N MET A 301 9.87 7.70 35.16
CA MET A 301 10.37 7.62 36.53
C MET A 301 10.68 6.19 36.95
N GLU A 302 9.71 5.29 36.86
CA GLU A 302 9.81 3.87 37.20
C GLU A 302 8.74 3.11 36.41
N TYR A 303 9.13 2.02 35.76
CA TYR A 303 8.22 1.18 34.99
C TYR A 303 8.79 -0.22 34.81
N TYR A 304 7.93 -1.21 34.53
CA TYR A 304 8.40 -2.56 34.22
C TYR A 304 8.69 -2.71 32.71
N ASP A 305 9.94 -3.01 32.35
CA ASP A 305 10.31 -3.31 30.97
C ASP A 305 10.10 -4.80 30.69
N ALA A 306 9.01 -5.13 29.99
CA ALA A 306 8.66 -6.50 29.65
C ALA A 306 9.69 -7.20 28.74
N ARG A 307 10.51 -6.46 28.00
CA ARG A 307 11.56 -7.03 27.12
C ARG A 307 12.76 -7.48 27.94
N GLU A 308 13.20 -6.61 28.85
CA GLU A 308 14.35 -6.85 29.73
C GLU A 308 13.97 -7.64 31.00
N LYS A 309 12.66 -7.84 31.23
CA LYS A 309 12.08 -8.49 32.42
C LYS A 309 12.55 -7.89 33.75
N LYS A 310 12.76 -6.57 33.78
CA LYS A 310 13.20 -5.81 34.96
C LYS A 310 12.57 -4.43 35.03
N PHE A 311 12.53 -3.87 36.23
CA PHE A 311 12.19 -2.46 36.40
C PHE A 311 13.26 -1.56 35.80
N SER A 312 12.81 -0.51 35.10
CA SER A 312 13.63 0.46 34.39
C SER A 312 13.08 1.87 34.62
N GLY A 313 13.94 2.88 34.44
CA GLY A 313 13.57 4.28 34.63
C GLY A 313 14.59 5.04 35.47
N ILE A 314 14.27 6.29 35.78
CA ILE A 314 15.13 7.19 36.57
C ILE A 314 15.36 6.62 37.98
N VAL A 315 14.31 6.18 38.67
CA VAL A 315 14.40 5.70 40.06
C VAL A 315 15.14 4.36 40.15
N PRO A 316 14.82 3.32 39.34
CA PRO A 316 15.54 2.05 39.39
C PRO A 316 17.04 2.20 39.11
N GLU A 317 17.45 3.07 38.17
CA GLU A 317 18.87 3.33 37.88
C GLU A 317 19.58 4.06 39.04
N ILE A 318 18.91 4.99 39.72
CA ILE A 318 19.46 5.65 40.93
C ILE A 318 19.61 4.64 42.08
N VAL A 319 18.62 3.76 42.27
CA VAL A 319 18.69 2.70 43.29
C VAL A 319 19.80 1.70 42.99
N GLU A 320 20.02 1.36 41.73
CA GLU A 320 21.14 0.52 41.30
C GLU A 320 22.49 1.18 41.60
N LEU A 321 22.61 2.49 41.38
CA LEU A 321 23.82 3.24 41.72
C LEU A 321 24.03 3.32 43.25
N ILE A 322 22.97 3.48 44.04
CA ILE A 322 23.03 3.41 45.51
C ILE A 322 23.45 2.01 45.96
N SER A 323 22.92 0.95 45.34
CA SER A 323 23.29 -0.44 45.60
C SER A 323 24.78 -0.69 45.35
N GLU A 324 25.31 -0.18 44.23
CA GLU A 324 26.72 -0.29 43.86
C GLU A 324 27.65 0.43 44.86
N LYS A 325 27.29 1.67 45.24
CA LYS A 325 28.14 2.51 46.10
C LYS A 325 28.04 2.18 47.60
N SER A 326 26.87 1.72 48.07
CA SER A 326 26.65 1.39 49.49
C SER A 326 26.91 -0.08 49.83
N GLY A 327 26.77 -0.98 48.85
CA GLY A 327 26.81 -2.43 49.07
C GLY A 327 25.48 -3.04 49.53
N ILE A 328 24.45 -2.23 49.83
CA ILE A 328 23.10 -2.74 50.14
C ILE A 328 22.49 -3.38 48.90
N LYS A 329 21.85 -4.54 49.06
CA LYS A 329 21.12 -5.22 47.97
C LYS A 329 19.63 -4.91 48.05
N PHE A 330 19.08 -4.46 46.93
CA PHE A 330 17.66 -4.18 46.77
C PHE A 330 17.00 -5.29 45.94
N ALA A 331 15.90 -5.83 46.45
CA ALA A 331 14.93 -6.58 45.67
C ALA A 331 13.87 -5.63 45.12
N ALA A 332 13.35 -5.87 43.92
CA ALA A 332 12.29 -5.04 43.33
C ALA A 332 10.94 -5.75 43.45
N GLU A 333 9.91 -5.03 43.92
CA GLU A 333 8.52 -5.48 43.93
C GLU A 333 7.61 -4.44 43.26
N SER A 334 6.59 -4.93 42.56
CA SER A 334 5.56 -4.13 41.93
C SER A 334 4.50 -3.67 42.92
N VAL A 335 4.06 -2.41 42.80
CA VAL A 335 2.90 -1.88 43.52
C VAL A 335 2.08 -0.95 42.62
N ASP A 336 0.75 -1.03 42.72
CA ASP A 336 -0.17 -0.13 42.00
C ASP A 336 -0.03 1.34 42.42
N ARG A 337 0.39 1.59 43.68
CA ARG A 337 0.48 2.94 44.27
C ARG A 337 1.58 3.02 45.34
N PRO A 338 2.84 3.33 44.99
CA PRO A 338 3.92 3.43 45.98
C PRO A 338 3.70 4.55 47.00
N GLU A 339 2.97 5.61 46.64
CA GLU A 339 2.67 6.75 47.54
C GLU A 339 1.61 6.43 48.62
N GLY A 340 1.04 5.22 48.70
CA GLY A 340 -0.18 4.95 49.48
C GLY A 340 -0.24 3.66 50.28
N GLY A 341 0.81 2.84 50.31
CA GLY A 341 0.76 1.51 50.94
C GLY A 341 2.00 1.17 51.75
N THR A 342 2.06 1.64 52.99
CA THR A 342 3.17 1.37 53.93
C THR A 342 2.69 0.75 55.24
N LYS A 343 1.46 0.19 55.28
CA LYS A 343 1.02 -0.61 56.42
C LYS A 343 1.45 -2.06 56.23
N GLY A 344 2.47 -2.47 56.98
CA GLY A 344 2.95 -3.85 57.05
C GLY A 344 4.24 -4.07 56.25
N GLU A 345 5.37 -4.10 56.98
CA GLU A 345 6.70 -4.58 56.58
C GLU A 345 7.03 -4.47 55.08
N LYS A 346 7.56 -3.31 54.64
CA LYS A 346 8.35 -3.17 53.38
C LYS A 346 9.20 -1.89 53.39
N ASN A 347 10.49 -2.03 53.10
CA ASN A 347 11.52 -0.98 53.11
C ASN A 347 11.50 -0.12 51.84
N ILE A 348 10.68 0.94 51.77
CA ILE A 348 10.49 1.81 50.58
C ILE A 348 11.81 2.27 49.93
N VAL A 349 11.85 2.22 48.59
CA VAL A 349 12.53 3.22 47.73
C VAL A 349 11.71 3.46 46.46
N SER A 350 10.89 4.51 46.44
CA SER A 350 10.26 5.06 45.22
C SER A 350 10.44 6.58 45.20
N ALA A 351 10.28 7.21 44.04
CA ALA A 351 10.29 8.66 43.94
C ALA A 351 9.08 9.26 44.68
N MET A 352 9.40 10.17 45.60
CA MET A 352 8.44 10.96 46.36
C MET A 352 8.73 12.44 46.15
N THR A 353 7.73 13.28 46.39
CA THR A 353 8.00 14.71 46.40
C THR A 353 8.62 15.13 47.73
N TYR A 354 9.64 15.99 47.69
CA TYR A 354 10.29 16.57 48.86
C TYR A 354 9.35 17.51 49.63
N ASP A 355 8.51 16.91 50.48
CA ASP A 355 7.58 17.57 51.37
C ASP A 355 7.41 16.70 52.63
N TYR A 356 7.92 17.19 53.76
CA TYR A 356 7.94 16.42 55.02
C TYR A 356 6.54 16.10 55.54
N ALA A 357 5.59 17.03 55.43
CA ALA A 357 4.23 16.82 55.93
C ALA A 357 3.51 15.78 55.07
N TRP A 358 3.68 15.87 53.76
CA TRP A 358 3.13 14.92 52.81
C TRP A 358 3.75 13.52 52.97
N ALA A 359 5.07 13.43 53.09
CA ALA A 359 5.76 12.16 53.33
C ALA A 359 5.31 11.49 54.63
N ALA A 360 5.16 12.26 55.71
CA ALA A 360 4.66 11.77 56.99
C ALA A 360 3.21 11.26 56.90
N GLU A 361 2.30 11.92 56.16
CA GLU A 361 0.94 11.42 55.88
C GLU A 361 0.99 10.03 55.20
N LYS A 362 2.04 9.77 54.42
CA LYS A 362 2.27 8.51 53.71
C LYS A 362 3.07 7.47 54.48
N GLY A 363 3.44 7.74 55.73
CA GLY A 363 4.25 6.84 56.54
C GLY A 363 5.68 6.67 55.99
N ALA A 364 6.27 7.73 55.44
CA ALA A 364 7.61 7.73 54.87
C ALA A 364 8.45 8.92 55.34
N HIS A 365 9.76 8.73 55.33
CA HIS A 365 10.78 9.78 55.39
C HIS A 365 11.28 10.07 53.96
N VAL A 366 11.65 11.33 53.69
CA VAL A 366 12.17 11.74 52.37
C VAL A 366 13.63 12.16 52.49
N THR A 367 14.46 11.66 51.58
CA THR A 367 15.84 12.11 51.42
C THR A 367 15.88 13.56 50.92
N PRO A 368 17.03 14.24 50.96
CA PRO A 368 17.26 15.41 50.12
C PRO A 368 16.91 15.10 48.65
N PRO A 369 16.39 16.08 47.90
CA PRO A 369 15.95 15.85 46.54
C PRO A 369 17.14 15.57 45.62
N PHE A 370 17.06 14.49 44.86
CA PHE A 370 18.07 14.13 43.87
C PHE A 370 17.87 14.90 42.56
N THR A 371 16.66 15.39 42.29
CA THR A 371 16.38 16.20 41.11
C THR A 371 15.15 17.10 41.30
N GLN A 372 14.88 17.97 40.34
CA GLN A 372 13.68 18.82 40.31
C GLN A 372 13.11 18.96 38.88
N ALA A 373 11.79 18.88 38.77
CA ALA A 373 11.06 19.01 37.52
C ALA A 373 10.10 20.21 37.57
N MET A 374 10.04 21.01 36.51
CA MET A 374 8.99 22.03 36.37
C MET A 374 7.63 21.36 36.20
N VAL A 375 6.57 22.01 36.68
CA VAL A 375 5.20 21.62 36.30
C VAL A 375 4.91 22.15 34.89
N VAL A 376 4.37 21.28 34.04
CA VAL A 376 4.06 21.57 32.63
C VAL A 376 2.56 21.46 32.41
N CYS A 377 2.00 22.51 31.80
CA CYS A 377 0.64 22.52 31.29
C CYS A 377 0.63 22.01 29.84
N VAL A 378 -0.10 20.91 29.59
CA VAL A 378 -0.29 20.31 28.27
C VAL A 378 -1.64 20.73 27.71
N ARG A 379 -1.69 21.23 26.46
CA ARG A 379 -2.93 21.70 25.83
C ARG A 379 -2.91 21.63 24.30
N LYS A 380 -4.09 21.66 23.67
CA LYS A 380 -4.23 21.68 22.20
C LYS A 380 -3.93 23.03 21.54
N SER A 381 -4.06 24.14 22.26
CA SER A 381 -3.87 25.49 21.73
C SER A 381 -3.19 26.41 22.75
N ARG A 382 -2.34 27.32 22.28
CA ARG A 382 -1.66 28.32 23.14
C ARG A 382 -2.58 29.43 23.66
N SER A 383 -3.74 29.65 23.04
CA SER A 383 -4.54 30.85 23.30
C SER A 383 -5.93 30.57 23.88
N ALA A 384 -6.40 29.32 23.80
CA ALA A 384 -7.72 28.97 24.31
C ALA A 384 -7.69 28.89 25.85
N PRO A 385 -8.63 29.56 26.55
CA PRO A 385 -8.82 29.35 27.98
C PRO A 385 -9.29 27.91 28.23
N ALA A 386 -8.62 27.20 29.13
CA ALA A 386 -9.08 25.89 29.59
C ALA A 386 -10.17 26.10 30.64
N VAL A 387 -11.25 25.33 30.56
CA VAL A 387 -12.33 25.30 31.58
C VAL A 387 -12.21 24.07 32.49
N SER A 388 -11.49 23.04 32.03
CA SER A 388 -11.18 21.82 32.78
C SER A 388 -9.71 21.44 32.66
N ALA A 389 -9.19 20.77 33.69
CA ALA A 389 -7.83 20.27 33.80
C ALA A 389 -7.84 18.80 34.19
N ALA A 390 -7.16 17.97 33.40
CA ALA A 390 -6.80 16.61 33.77
C ALA A 390 -5.57 16.64 34.69
N VAL A 391 -5.69 15.99 35.84
CA VAL A 391 -4.59 15.80 36.77
C VAL A 391 -4.51 14.33 37.15
N THR A 392 -3.32 13.86 37.47
CA THR A 392 -3.17 12.50 37.94
C THR A 392 -3.89 12.34 39.29
N ASP A 393 -4.43 11.15 39.58
CA ASP A 393 -4.96 10.74 40.90
C ASP A 393 -3.84 10.72 41.98
N ARG A 394 -2.61 11.05 41.59
CA ARG A 394 -1.46 11.21 42.46
C ARG A 394 -1.54 12.56 43.17
N LYS A 395 -1.43 12.54 44.49
CA LYS A 395 -1.89 13.64 45.35
C LYS A 395 -1.03 14.90 45.24
N TYR A 396 0.24 14.85 44.81
CA TYR A 396 1.10 16.03 44.90
C TYR A 396 0.76 17.12 43.87
N ILE A 397 0.92 16.85 42.57
CA ILE A 397 0.64 17.85 41.52
C ILE A 397 -0.84 18.27 41.59
N SER A 398 -1.75 17.32 41.74
CA SER A 398 -3.19 17.59 41.81
C SER A 398 -3.61 18.45 43.02
N SER A 399 -2.96 18.33 44.19
CA SER A 399 -3.24 19.19 45.34
C SER A 399 -2.63 20.59 45.23
N ARG A 400 -1.50 20.72 44.53
CA ARG A 400 -0.76 21.98 44.38
C ARG A 400 -1.34 22.84 43.26
N VAL A 401 -1.68 22.24 42.11
CA VAL A 401 -2.25 22.92 40.93
C VAL A 401 -3.52 23.70 41.26
N ARG A 402 -4.37 23.15 42.14
CA ARG A 402 -5.59 23.84 42.61
C ARG A 402 -5.31 25.16 43.32
N LYS A 403 -4.15 25.30 43.97
CA LYS A 403 -3.77 26.53 44.70
C LYS A 403 -3.32 27.64 43.76
N PHE A 404 -2.59 27.31 42.69
CA PHE A 404 -2.00 28.31 41.80
C PHE A 404 -2.78 28.54 40.49
N VAL A 405 -3.68 27.62 40.09
CA VAL A 405 -4.65 27.83 39.00
C VAL A 405 -6.09 27.65 39.49
N PRO A 406 -6.57 28.52 40.39
CA PRO A 406 -7.94 28.42 40.89
C PRO A 406 -8.97 28.63 39.76
N GLY A 407 -10.12 27.98 39.85
CA GLY A 407 -11.25 28.18 38.94
C GLY A 407 -11.39 27.19 37.78
N LEU A 408 -10.50 26.21 37.66
CA LEU A 408 -10.66 25.08 36.73
C LEU A 408 -11.46 23.94 37.36
N LYS A 409 -12.23 23.21 36.55
CA LYS A 409 -12.75 21.90 36.93
C LYS A 409 -11.63 20.87 36.83
N TYR A 410 -11.33 20.15 37.91
CA TYR A 410 -10.28 19.14 37.93
C TYR A 410 -10.87 17.73 37.85
N ASP A 411 -10.49 16.99 36.82
CA ASP A 411 -10.84 15.59 36.61
C ASP A 411 -9.58 14.73 36.81
N TYR A 412 -9.73 13.59 37.49
CA TYR A 412 -8.62 12.76 37.96
C TYR A 412 -8.44 11.53 37.08
N TYR A 413 -7.20 11.26 36.70
CA TYR A 413 -6.85 10.13 35.83
C TYR A 413 -5.74 9.27 36.46
N PRO A 414 -5.65 7.96 36.15
CA PRO A 414 -4.68 7.06 36.77
C PRO A 414 -3.22 7.45 36.51
N SER A 415 -2.90 7.89 35.28
CA SER A 415 -1.52 8.20 34.87
C SER A 415 -1.40 9.56 34.16
N ALA A 416 -0.17 10.05 34.04
CA ALA A 416 0.14 11.24 33.24
C ALA A 416 -0.20 11.03 31.76
N LEU A 417 -0.03 9.80 31.24
CA LEU A 417 -0.43 9.43 29.89
C LEU A 417 -1.94 9.58 29.67
N ASP A 418 -2.74 9.13 30.62
CA ASP A 418 -4.21 9.27 30.57
C ASP A 418 -4.63 10.74 30.61
N CYS A 419 -3.94 11.57 31.40
CA CYS A 419 -4.18 13.02 31.41
C CYS A 419 -3.89 13.66 30.05
N ILE A 420 -2.77 13.28 29.41
CA ILE A 420 -2.42 13.76 28.06
C ILE A 420 -3.44 13.27 27.03
N GLU A 421 -3.89 12.03 27.15
CA GLU A 421 -4.90 11.46 26.26
C GLU A 421 -6.23 12.20 26.38
N ALA A 422 -6.68 12.53 27.60
CA ALA A 422 -7.88 13.32 27.83
C ALA A 422 -7.82 14.70 27.17
N VAL A 423 -6.65 15.35 27.17
CA VAL A 423 -6.44 16.60 26.43
C VAL A 423 -6.52 16.38 24.93
N ARG A 424 -5.90 15.29 24.44
CA ARG A 424 -5.89 14.94 23.01
C ARG A 424 -7.28 14.57 22.49
N THR A 425 -8.10 13.84 23.25
CA THR A 425 -9.49 13.51 22.90
C THR A 425 -10.41 14.72 23.07
N GLY A 426 -10.04 15.66 23.95
CA GLY A 426 -10.83 16.87 24.23
C GLY A 426 -11.77 16.73 25.43
N GLU A 427 -11.64 15.65 26.21
CA GLU A 427 -12.30 15.48 27.50
C GLU A 427 -11.84 16.54 28.52
N ALA A 428 -10.55 16.92 28.46
CA ALA A 428 -9.98 17.97 29.29
C ALA A 428 -9.42 19.13 28.44
N GLY A 429 -9.55 20.36 28.93
CA GLY A 429 -9.01 21.55 28.27
C GLY A 429 -7.48 21.65 28.37
N CYS A 430 -6.92 21.21 29.49
CA CYS A 430 -5.47 21.08 29.70
C CYS A 430 -5.14 19.92 30.64
N ALA A 431 -3.86 19.59 30.77
CA ALA A 431 -3.36 18.67 31.79
C ALA A 431 -2.15 19.28 32.50
N PHE A 432 -1.95 18.93 33.77
CA PHE A 432 -0.76 19.32 34.52
C PHE A 432 0.05 18.09 34.93
N ILE A 433 1.27 18.01 34.42
CA ILE A 433 2.21 16.90 34.61
C ILE A 433 3.61 17.45 34.90
N ASN A 434 4.57 16.61 35.29
CA ASN A 434 5.94 17.09 35.46
C ASN A 434 6.71 17.16 34.12
N ALA A 435 7.79 17.93 34.08
CA ALA A 435 8.57 18.17 32.87
C ALA A 435 9.26 16.90 32.31
N TYR A 436 9.56 15.91 33.14
CA TYR A 436 10.16 14.65 32.69
C TYR A 436 9.15 13.76 31.98
N GLU A 437 7.94 13.65 32.53
CA GLU A 437 6.79 13.01 31.86
C GLU A 437 6.45 13.72 30.55
N ALA A 438 6.40 15.06 30.58
CA ALA A 438 6.16 15.87 29.39
C ALA A 438 7.20 15.61 28.29
N GLY A 439 8.49 15.64 28.64
CA GLY A 439 9.59 15.35 27.72
C GLY A 439 9.45 13.96 27.08
N TYR A 440 9.25 12.94 27.92
CA TYR A 440 9.10 11.56 27.47
C TYR A 440 7.92 11.39 26.51
N TYR A 441 6.71 11.81 26.90
CA TYR A 441 5.52 11.60 26.08
C TYR A 441 5.46 12.52 24.85
N SER A 442 6.10 13.69 24.87
CA SER A 442 6.18 14.58 23.70
C SER A 442 6.93 13.94 22.52
N SER A 443 7.79 12.97 22.79
CA SER A 443 8.51 12.22 21.76
C SER A 443 7.58 11.33 20.93
N PHE A 444 6.44 10.90 21.50
CA PHE A 444 5.51 9.98 20.86
C PHE A 444 4.73 10.70 19.77
N ALA A 445 4.70 10.11 18.57
CA ALA A 445 4.05 10.65 17.38
C ALA A 445 2.59 11.11 17.65
N LYS A 446 1.87 10.36 18.48
CA LYS A 446 0.47 10.63 18.86
C LYS A 446 0.28 11.93 19.66
N TYR A 447 1.28 12.37 20.42
CA TYR A 447 1.20 13.51 21.34
C TYR A 447 2.06 14.71 20.92
N ARG A 448 2.90 14.55 19.90
CA ARG A 448 3.84 15.56 19.38
C ARG A 448 3.20 16.91 19.06
N ASN A 449 1.93 16.94 18.65
CA ASN A 449 1.22 18.16 18.24
C ASN A 449 0.55 18.90 19.41
N LEU A 450 0.71 18.43 20.65
CA LEU A 450 0.26 19.14 21.84
C LEU A 450 1.29 20.21 22.23
N TYR A 451 0.82 21.27 22.88
CA TYR A 451 1.67 22.30 23.45
C TYR A 451 2.01 21.97 24.90
N TYR A 452 3.31 21.96 25.19
CA TYR A 452 3.88 21.74 26.52
C TYR A 452 4.44 23.06 27.03
N ILE A 453 3.81 23.64 28.05
CA ILE A 453 4.11 24.99 28.52
C ILE A 453 4.46 24.94 30.00
N GLY A 454 5.69 25.35 30.33
CA GLY A 454 6.12 25.43 31.72
C GLY A 454 5.23 26.41 32.51
N VAL A 455 4.82 25.99 33.70
CA VAL A 455 4.14 26.84 34.67
C VAL A 455 5.21 27.57 35.48
N SER A 456 5.20 28.90 35.45
CA SER A 456 6.20 29.71 36.13
C SER A 456 6.12 29.53 37.65
N GLY A 457 7.27 29.40 38.31
CA GLY A 457 7.38 29.37 39.77
C GLY A 457 7.03 28.03 40.44
N GLU A 458 6.56 27.02 39.69
CA GLU A 458 6.15 25.73 40.25
C GLU A 458 7.09 24.60 39.81
N THR A 459 7.83 24.08 40.80
CA THR A 459 8.76 22.97 40.62
C THR A 459 8.45 21.84 41.60
N GLN A 460 8.36 20.63 41.10
CA GLN A 460 8.34 19.41 41.89
C GLN A 460 9.77 18.97 42.20
N ARG A 461 10.15 18.99 43.48
CA ARG A 461 11.46 18.48 43.95
C ARG A 461 11.31 16.99 44.25
N LEU A 462 12.06 16.13 43.57
CA LEU A 462 11.93 14.68 43.67
C LEU A 462 13.01 14.10 44.59
N SER A 463 12.58 13.28 45.54
CA SER A 463 13.36 12.62 46.59
C SER A 463 13.10 11.11 46.57
N LEU A 464 13.94 10.34 47.25
CA LEU A 464 13.61 8.95 47.57
C LEU A 464 12.81 8.90 48.88
N GLY A 465 11.72 8.15 48.86
CA GLY A 465 10.99 7.79 50.07
C GLY A 465 11.61 6.58 50.75
N VAL A 466 11.72 6.59 52.08
CA VAL A 466 12.09 5.44 52.92
C VAL A 466 10.98 5.23 53.95
N SER A 467 10.59 3.99 54.25
CA SER A 467 9.50 3.73 55.20
C SER A 467 9.79 4.35 56.56
N ALA A 468 8.78 4.94 57.21
CA ALA A 468 8.88 5.39 58.59
C ALA A 468 9.04 4.22 59.58
N GLU A 469 8.67 3.00 59.16
CA GLU A 469 8.87 1.76 59.91
C GLU A 469 10.23 1.09 59.62
N ALA A 470 11.01 1.59 58.65
CA ALA A 470 12.32 1.04 58.34
C ALA A 470 13.36 1.38 59.42
N ASP A 471 14.44 0.58 59.48
CA ASP A 471 15.59 0.87 60.33
C ASP A 471 16.14 2.28 60.01
N PRO A 472 16.30 3.18 61.00
CA PRO A 472 16.88 4.51 60.78
C PRO A 472 18.26 4.49 60.11
N LEU A 473 19.03 3.42 60.29
CA LEU A 473 20.33 3.23 59.62
C LEU A 473 20.16 3.13 58.10
N LEU A 474 19.08 2.51 57.60
CA LEU A 474 18.82 2.42 56.16
C LEU A 474 18.60 3.81 55.55
N PHE A 475 17.81 4.67 56.21
CA PHE A 475 17.59 6.05 55.76
C PHE A 475 18.91 6.84 55.72
N SER A 476 19.74 6.68 56.75
CA SER A 476 21.05 7.33 56.82
C SER A 476 21.99 6.85 55.69
N ILE A 477 22.07 5.54 55.45
CA ILE A 477 22.90 4.94 54.40
C ILE A 477 22.47 5.42 53.01
N ILE A 478 21.16 5.37 52.71
CA ILE A 478 20.61 5.84 51.43
C ILE A 478 20.93 7.33 51.25
N THR A 479 20.70 8.15 52.28
CA THR A 479 20.93 9.61 52.22
C THR A 479 22.41 9.93 51.97
N LYS A 480 23.33 9.36 52.77
CA LYS A 480 24.78 9.57 52.62
C LYS A 480 25.29 9.11 51.26
N THR A 481 24.75 7.99 50.75
CA THR A 481 25.14 7.46 49.44
C THR A 481 24.62 8.37 48.34
N LEU A 482 23.35 8.78 48.39
CA LEU A 482 22.75 9.66 47.40
C LEU A 482 23.46 11.02 47.33
N GLU A 483 23.81 11.61 48.48
CA GLU A 483 24.53 12.90 48.54
C GLU A 483 25.99 12.79 48.06
N SER A 484 26.59 11.59 48.05
CA SER A 484 27.93 11.40 47.49
C SER A 484 27.95 11.23 45.98
N LEU A 485 26.80 11.03 45.33
CA LEU A 485 26.74 10.78 43.89
C LEU A 485 27.01 12.08 43.13
N PRO A 486 27.87 12.05 42.08
CA PRO A 486 28.08 13.19 41.23
C PRO A 486 26.75 13.67 40.62
N ALA A 487 26.50 14.98 40.65
CA ALA A 487 25.31 15.56 40.05
C ALA A 487 25.23 15.31 38.52
N SER A 488 26.38 15.08 37.86
CA SER A 488 26.45 14.65 36.47
C SER A 488 25.75 13.31 36.23
N ASP A 489 25.95 12.34 37.12
CA ASP A 489 25.46 10.98 36.94
C ASP A 489 23.93 10.97 37.04
N ILE A 490 23.38 11.69 38.02
CA ILE A 490 21.94 11.88 38.15
C ILE A 490 21.37 12.59 36.91
N ARG A 491 22.02 13.66 36.42
CA ARG A 491 21.59 14.36 35.20
C ARG A 491 21.63 13.45 33.97
N ASP A 492 22.64 12.60 33.84
CA ASP A 492 22.78 11.67 32.72
C ASP A 492 21.73 10.55 32.78
N ILE A 493 21.40 10.03 33.97
CA ILE A 493 20.29 9.08 34.18
C ILE A 493 18.97 9.73 33.77
N VAL A 494 18.70 10.95 34.24
CA VAL A 494 17.48 11.69 33.90
C VAL A 494 17.40 11.95 32.40
N ARG A 495 18.49 12.44 31.78
CA ARG A 495 18.54 12.73 30.33
C ARG A 495 18.27 11.47 29.52
N ARG A 496 18.97 10.36 29.79
CA ARG A 496 18.80 9.10 29.04
C ARG A 496 17.38 8.56 29.11
N ASN A 497 16.71 8.68 30.26
CA ASN A 497 15.35 8.16 30.43
C ASN A 497 14.26 9.11 29.90
N THR A 498 14.54 10.41 29.84
CA THR A 498 13.59 11.41 29.28
C THR A 498 13.73 11.57 27.76
N GLU A 499 14.93 11.40 27.21
CA GLU A 499 15.25 11.50 25.78
C GLU A 499 15.21 10.15 25.03
N LYS A 500 14.73 9.06 25.65
CA LYS A 500 14.57 7.76 24.97
C LYS A 500 13.77 7.95 23.67
N PHE A 501 14.48 7.96 22.53
CA PHE A 501 13.88 8.27 21.24
C PHE A 501 12.84 7.21 20.88
N TYR A 502 11.59 7.63 20.88
CA TYR A 502 10.49 6.83 20.38
C TYR A 502 10.78 6.36 18.95
N GLN A 503 10.81 5.04 18.77
CA GLN A 503 11.06 4.42 17.47
C GLN A 503 9.79 4.54 16.61
N PRO A 504 9.84 5.22 15.45
CA PRO A 504 8.67 5.41 14.61
C PRO A 504 8.09 4.07 14.14
N LYS A 505 6.80 3.86 14.41
CA LYS A 505 6.00 2.77 13.87
C LYS A 505 5.31 3.23 12.58
N TRP A 506 5.03 2.29 11.68
CA TRP A 506 4.23 2.57 10.47
C TRP A 506 2.86 3.18 10.80
N SER A 507 2.27 2.84 11.96
CA SER A 507 1.02 3.41 12.46
C SER A 507 1.10 4.91 12.79
N ASP A 508 2.29 5.47 12.92
CA ASP A 508 2.46 6.87 13.34
C ASP A 508 2.14 7.86 12.24
N ILE A 509 2.15 7.41 10.98
CA ILE A 509 1.76 8.24 9.84
C ILE A 509 0.32 8.74 9.97
N PHE A 510 -0.56 7.95 10.61
CA PHE A 510 -1.95 8.32 10.87
C PHE A 510 -2.10 9.49 11.86
N TYR A 511 -1.12 9.69 12.75
CA TYR A 511 -1.14 10.76 13.74
C TYR A 511 -0.33 11.99 13.32
N THR A 512 0.74 11.76 12.56
CA THR A 512 1.70 12.82 12.18
C THR A 512 1.31 13.50 10.88
N ASP A 513 0.72 12.78 9.92
CA ASP A 513 0.37 13.31 8.61
C ASP A 513 -0.86 12.59 8.02
N PRO A 514 -2.08 13.02 8.41
CA PRO A 514 -3.33 12.41 7.95
C PRO A 514 -3.48 12.42 6.42
N MET A 515 -2.87 13.40 5.74
CA MET A 515 -2.88 13.51 4.27
C MET A 515 -2.06 12.39 3.64
N LYS A 516 -0.84 12.13 4.13
CA LYS A 516 -0.02 11.01 3.66
C LYS A 516 -0.66 9.66 3.96
N ALA A 517 -1.27 9.51 5.14
CA ALA A 517 -2.01 8.30 5.50
C ALA A 517 -3.18 8.05 4.53
N GLY A 518 -3.94 9.10 4.20
CA GLY A 518 -5.01 9.04 3.21
C GLY A 518 -4.52 8.67 1.80
N ALA A 519 -3.38 9.22 1.36
CA ALA A 519 -2.79 8.90 0.06
C ALA A 519 -2.35 7.42 -0.03
N LEU A 520 -1.75 6.87 1.04
CA LEU A 520 -1.38 5.45 1.12
C LEU A 520 -2.60 4.53 1.10
N ALA A 521 -3.66 4.87 1.83
CA ALA A 521 -4.91 4.12 1.81
C ALA A 521 -5.56 4.16 0.42
N GLY A 522 -5.53 5.32 -0.25
CA GLY A 522 -6.00 5.49 -1.62
C GLY A 522 -5.20 4.65 -2.63
N LEU A 523 -3.87 4.64 -2.51
CA LEU A 523 -3.00 3.81 -3.35
C LEU A 523 -3.30 2.31 -3.16
N PHE A 524 -3.48 1.87 -1.92
CA PHE A 524 -3.84 0.48 -1.62
C PHE A 524 -5.22 0.10 -2.16
N ALA A 525 -6.22 0.98 -2.04
CA ALA A 525 -7.53 0.75 -2.62
C ALA A 525 -7.47 0.67 -4.16
N ALA A 526 -6.66 1.52 -4.80
CA ALA A 526 -6.46 1.51 -6.25
C ALA A 526 -5.76 0.23 -6.73
N THR A 527 -4.73 -0.24 -6.03
CA THR A 527 -4.04 -1.49 -6.39
C THR A 527 -4.94 -2.71 -6.17
N LEU A 528 -5.73 -2.73 -5.09
CA LEU A 528 -6.71 -3.79 -4.85
C LEU A 528 -7.79 -3.81 -5.93
N ALA A 529 -8.32 -2.64 -6.31
CA ALA A 529 -9.29 -2.53 -7.40
C ALA A 529 -8.71 -3.02 -8.74
N ALA A 530 -7.48 -2.64 -9.06
CA ALA A 530 -6.77 -3.12 -10.25
C ALA A 530 -6.56 -4.64 -10.23
N PHE A 531 -6.21 -5.21 -9.07
CA PHE A 531 -6.06 -6.66 -8.91
C PHE A 531 -7.39 -7.39 -9.11
N LEU A 532 -8.48 -6.93 -8.47
CA LEU A 532 -9.82 -7.51 -8.64
C LEU A 532 -10.30 -7.41 -10.09
N PHE A 533 -10.03 -6.28 -10.76
CA PHE A 533 -10.33 -6.10 -12.18
C PHE A 533 -9.56 -7.11 -13.05
N LEU A 534 -8.25 -7.29 -12.81
CA LEU A 534 -7.44 -8.29 -13.51
C LEU A 534 -7.94 -9.72 -13.29
N CYS A 535 -8.32 -10.08 -12.07
CA CYS A 535 -8.92 -11.38 -11.77
C CYS A 535 -10.25 -11.58 -12.52
N GLY A 536 -11.10 -10.55 -12.58
CA GLY A 536 -12.34 -10.57 -13.34
C GLY A 536 -12.09 -10.74 -14.84
N MET A 537 -11.16 -9.99 -15.41
CA MET A 537 -10.76 -10.12 -16.81
C MET A 537 -10.20 -11.51 -17.14
N TYR A 538 -9.38 -12.07 -16.25
CA TYR A 538 -8.83 -13.41 -16.44
C TYR A 538 -9.93 -14.47 -16.49
N LYS A 539 -10.95 -14.37 -15.62
CA LYS A 539 -12.10 -15.29 -15.61
C LYS A 539 -12.91 -15.21 -16.92
N ILE A 540 -13.24 -13.99 -17.36
CA ILE A 540 -13.96 -13.77 -18.63
C ILE A 540 -13.17 -14.32 -19.83
N LYS A 541 -11.85 -14.08 -19.84
CA LYS A 541 -10.98 -14.58 -20.92
C LYS A 541 -10.94 -16.11 -20.95
N LYS A 542 -10.96 -16.76 -19.78
CA LYS A 542 -10.96 -18.22 -19.67
C LYS A 542 -12.26 -18.82 -20.22
N GLU A 543 -13.42 -18.31 -19.78
CA GLU A 543 -14.74 -18.76 -20.26
C GLU A 543 -14.86 -18.63 -21.78
N LYS A 544 -14.41 -17.51 -22.35
CA LYS A 544 -14.43 -17.27 -23.80
C LYS A 544 -13.50 -18.20 -24.59
N ASN A 545 -12.38 -18.62 -23.99
CA ASN A 545 -11.47 -19.57 -24.64
C ASN A 545 -12.06 -20.99 -24.66
N GLU A 546 -12.71 -21.42 -23.57
CA GLU A 546 -13.37 -22.73 -23.49
C GLU A 546 -14.50 -22.84 -24.54
N GLU A 547 -15.29 -21.78 -24.71
CA GLU A 547 -16.34 -21.72 -25.74
C GLU A 547 -15.76 -21.81 -27.17
N LEU A 548 -14.65 -21.14 -27.43
CA LEU A 548 -13.96 -21.16 -28.72
C LEU A 548 -13.41 -22.56 -29.05
N GLU A 549 -12.89 -23.25 -28.05
CA GLU A 549 -12.29 -24.58 -28.19
C GLU A 549 -13.35 -25.62 -28.55
N LEU A 550 -14.49 -25.61 -27.85
CA LEU A 550 -15.65 -26.46 -28.16
C LEU A 550 -16.17 -26.25 -29.59
N ALA A 551 -16.27 -25.00 -30.03
CA ALA A 551 -16.69 -24.68 -31.39
C ALA A 551 -15.70 -25.20 -32.45
N ASN A 552 -14.39 -25.13 -32.15
CA ASN A 552 -13.35 -25.58 -33.07
C ASN A 552 -13.27 -27.11 -33.17
N GLU A 553 -13.49 -27.82 -32.06
CA GLU A 553 -13.59 -29.28 -32.04
C GLU A 553 -14.78 -29.79 -32.86
N ALA A 554 -15.97 -29.19 -32.69
CA ALA A 554 -17.16 -29.53 -33.46
C ALA A 554 -16.94 -29.35 -34.98
N LYS A 555 -16.33 -28.23 -35.37
CA LYS A 555 -15.98 -27.95 -36.78
C LYS A 555 -14.99 -28.97 -37.35
N SER A 556 -14.00 -29.37 -36.57
CA SER A 556 -13.00 -30.35 -36.99
C SER A 556 -13.62 -31.74 -37.20
N LYS A 557 -14.52 -32.15 -36.29
CA LYS A 557 -15.25 -33.42 -36.37
C LYS A 557 -16.16 -33.49 -37.61
N PHE A 558 -16.85 -32.39 -37.93
CA PHE A 558 -17.65 -32.26 -39.16
C PHE A 558 -16.81 -32.51 -40.42
N LEU A 559 -15.69 -31.79 -40.58
CA LEU A 559 -14.84 -31.89 -41.77
C LEU A 559 -14.23 -33.29 -41.97
N ALA A 560 -13.89 -33.97 -40.87
CA ALA A 560 -13.37 -35.33 -40.90
C ALA A 560 -14.42 -36.34 -41.43
N SER A 561 -15.65 -36.28 -40.91
CA SER A 561 -16.76 -37.14 -41.36
C SER A 561 -17.09 -36.90 -42.84
N MET A 562 -17.12 -35.64 -43.27
CA MET A 562 -17.40 -35.26 -44.66
C MET A 562 -16.39 -35.84 -45.64
N SER A 563 -15.10 -35.75 -45.28
CA SER A 563 -14.03 -36.29 -46.11
C SER A 563 -14.16 -37.81 -46.30
N HIS A 564 -14.63 -38.53 -45.29
CA HIS A 564 -14.83 -39.98 -45.35
C HIS A 564 -16.03 -40.38 -46.24
N GLU A 565 -17.16 -39.68 -46.10
CA GLU A 565 -18.37 -39.97 -46.88
C GLU A 565 -18.24 -39.61 -48.36
N ILE A 566 -17.47 -38.58 -48.71
CA ILE A 566 -17.16 -38.24 -50.12
C ILE A 566 -16.18 -39.25 -50.72
N ARG A 567 -15.17 -39.70 -49.96
CA ARG A 567 -14.13 -40.62 -50.45
C ARG A 567 -14.72 -41.98 -50.85
N THR A 568 -15.67 -42.51 -50.09
CA THR A 568 -16.23 -43.84 -50.29
C THR A 568 -16.88 -44.07 -51.69
N PRO A 569 -17.83 -43.25 -52.16
CA PRO A 569 -18.38 -43.39 -53.50
C PRO A 569 -17.37 -43.03 -54.59
N LEU A 570 -16.45 -42.10 -54.34
CA LEU A 570 -15.39 -41.76 -55.29
C LEU A 570 -14.46 -42.95 -55.56
N THR A 571 -13.97 -43.62 -54.51
CA THR A 571 -13.17 -44.85 -54.64
C THR A 571 -13.95 -45.95 -55.35
N THR A 572 -15.26 -46.05 -55.13
CA THR A 572 -16.13 -47.01 -55.83
C THR A 572 -16.22 -46.70 -57.32
N ILE A 573 -16.35 -45.43 -57.71
CA ILE A 573 -16.36 -45.01 -59.12
C ILE A 573 -15.03 -45.34 -59.80
N ILE A 574 -13.90 -45.10 -59.12
CA ILE A 574 -12.56 -45.44 -59.62
C ILE A 574 -12.46 -46.94 -59.84
N GLY A 575 -12.80 -47.77 -58.85
CA GLY A 575 -12.72 -49.23 -58.98
C GLY A 575 -13.64 -49.80 -60.06
N ILE A 576 -14.84 -49.25 -60.26
CA ILE A 576 -15.72 -49.70 -61.35
C ILE A 576 -15.20 -49.21 -62.71
N ASN A 577 -14.50 -48.06 -62.77
CA ASN A 577 -13.86 -47.63 -64.00
C ASN A 577 -12.74 -48.60 -64.41
N ASP A 578 -12.02 -49.15 -63.44
CA ASP A 578 -11.05 -50.23 -63.67
C ASP A 578 -11.78 -51.52 -64.11
N GLU A 579 -12.92 -51.89 -63.51
CA GLU A 579 -13.77 -53.00 -63.99
C GLU A 579 -14.21 -52.83 -65.45
N ILE A 580 -14.48 -51.59 -65.91
CA ILE A 580 -14.84 -51.32 -67.31
C ILE A 580 -13.63 -51.50 -68.23
N ALA A 581 -12.44 -51.11 -67.78
CA ALA A 581 -11.21 -51.23 -68.56
C ALA A 581 -10.81 -52.70 -68.79
N GLU A 582 -11.14 -53.58 -67.84
CA GLU A 582 -10.84 -55.02 -67.89
C GLU A 582 -12.00 -55.89 -68.41
N ALA A 583 -13.16 -55.28 -68.72
CA ALA A 583 -14.34 -56.04 -69.16
C ALA A 583 -14.16 -56.67 -70.55
N GLU A 584 -14.45 -57.97 -70.65
CA GLU A 584 -14.31 -58.74 -71.91
C GLU A 584 -15.62 -58.78 -72.70
N SER A 585 -16.74 -58.32 -72.12
CA SER A 585 -18.06 -58.36 -72.74
C SER A 585 -18.85 -57.05 -72.66
N LEU A 586 -19.69 -56.81 -73.66
CA LEU A 586 -20.63 -55.66 -73.67
C LEU A 586 -21.64 -55.71 -72.50
N ALA A 587 -21.92 -56.92 -71.98
CA ALA A 587 -22.79 -57.11 -70.83
C ALA A 587 -22.13 -56.64 -69.52
N GLU A 588 -20.83 -56.94 -69.33
CA GLU A 588 -20.03 -56.44 -68.22
C GLU A 588 -19.91 -54.92 -68.24
N ILE A 589 -19.59 -54.34 -69.41
CA ILE A 589 -19.50 -52.88 -69.56
C ILE A 589 -20.84 -52.19 -69.23
N LYS A 590 -21.97 -52.73 -69.69
CA LYS A 590 -23.30 -52.18 -69.36
C LYS A 590 -23.61 -52.27 -67.87
N THR A 591 -23.23 -53.38 -67.23
CA THR A 591 -23.45 -53.60 -65.80
C THR A 591 -22.58 -52.66 -64.96
N ALA A 592 -21.28 -52.57 -65.26
CA ALA A 592 -20.34 -51.66 -64.62
C ALA A 592 -20.73 -50.18 -64.85
N SER A 593 -21.16 -49.81 -66.06
CA SER A 593 -21.69 -48.47 -66.35
C SER A 593 -22.94 -48.15 -65.51
N ALA A 594 -23.85 -49.11 -65.31
CA ALA A 594 -24.99 -48.93 -64.42
C ALA A 594 -24.56 -48.73 -62.94
N LYS A 595 -23.51 -49.45 -62.49
CA LYS A 595 -22.92 -49.26 -61.15
C LYS A 595 -22.28 -47.86 -61.00
N ILE A 596 -21.49 -47.39 -61.97
CA ILE A 596 -20.91 -46.02 -61.96
C ILE A 596 -22.01 -44.97 -61.91
N LYS A 597 -23.07 -45.14 -62.71
CA LYS A 597 -24.21 -44.22 -62.71
C LYS A 597 -24.90 -44.17 -61.35
N LYS A 598 -24.99 -45.30 -60.64
CA LYS A 598 -25.53 -45.36 -59.28
C LYS A 598 -24.60 -44.66 -58.26
N ALA A 599 -23.29 -44.94 -58.31
CA ALA A 599 -22.31 -44.33 -57.40
C ALA A 599 -22.16 -42.81 -57.61
N SER A 600 -22.20 -42.34 -58.85
CA SER A 600 -22.11 -40.91 -59.20
C SER A 600 -23.33 -40.12 -58.72
N ARG A 601 -24.54 -40.68 -58.86
CA ARG A 601 -25.76 -40.06 -58.31
C ARG A 601 -25.73 -39.98 -56.79
N HIS A 602 -25.19 -41.00 -56.13
CA HIS A 602 -25.05 -40.98 -54.67
C HIS A 602 -24.08 -39.89 -54.21
N LEU A 603 -22.92 -39.75 -54.87
CA LEU A 603 -21.97 -38.68 -54.58
C LEU A 603 -22.56 -37.28 -54.81
N LEU A 604 -23.33 -37.09 -55.88
CA LEU A 604 -23.97 -35.81 -56.16
C LEU A 604 -25.03 -35.46 -55.09
N SER A 605 -25.81 -36.45 -54.63
CA SER A 605 -26.75 -36.25 -53.52
C SER A 605 -26.03 -35.85 -52.25
N LEU A 606 -24.92 -36.53 -51.91
CA LEU A 606 -24.07 -36.19 -50.76
C LEU A 606 -23.56 -34.74 -50.82
N ILE A 607 -23.04 -34.32 -51.97
CA ILE A 607 -22.54 -32.95 -52.13
C ILE A 607 -23.67 -31.93 -51.96
N ASN A 608 -24.84 -32.19 -52.53
CA ASN A 608 -25.99 -31.31 -52.38
C ASN A 608 -26.47 -31.20 -50.93
N ASP A 609 -26.53 -32.32 -50.19
CA ASP A 609 -26.90 -32.33 -48.76
C ASP A 609 -25.93 -31.47 -47.93
N VAL A 610 -24.62 -31.55 -48.23
CA VAL A 610 -23.58 -30.76 -47.54
C VAL A 610 -23.69 -29.28 -47.86
N LEU A 611 -23.95 -28.94 -49.13
CA LEU A 611 -24.14 -27.56 -49.55
C LEU A 611 -25.39 -26.95 -48.92
N ASP A 612 -26.51 -27.70 -48.88
CA ASP A 612 -27.71 -27.25 -48.19
C ASP A 612 -27.43 -27.04 -46.70
N MET A 613 -26.71 -27.95 -46.04
CA MET A 613 -26.33 -27.78 -44.62
C MET A 613 -25.43 -26.56 -44.37
N SER A 614 -24.47 -26.30 -45.25
CA SER A 614 -23.62 -25.10 -45.19
C SER A 614 -24.44 -23.82 -45.33
N LYS A 615 -25.39 -23.78 -46.28
CA LYS A 615 -26.28 -22.64 -46.48
C LYS A 615 -27.21 -22.42 -45.27
N ILE A 616 -27.69 -23.50 -44.65
CA ILE A 616 -28.49 -23.44 -43.43
C ILE A 616 -27.68 -22.86 -42.25
N ASN A 617 -26.48 -23.38 -42.00
CA ASN A 617 -25.64 -22.94 -40.87
C ASN A 617 -25.15 -21.49 -41.02
N GLU A 618 -24.99 -21.00 -42.24
CA GLU A 618 -24.65 -19.60 -42.52
C GLU A 618 -25.87 -18.67 -42.55
N GLY A 619 -27.09 -19.19 -42.36
CA GLY A 619 -28.34 -18.42 -42.44
C GLY A 619 -28.65 -17.89 -43.85
N LYS A 620 -28.02 -18.46 -44.89
CA LYS A 620 -28.13 -18.02 -46.29
C LYS A 620 -29.19 -18.78 -47.09
N MET A 621 -29.87 -19.75 -46.47
CA MET A 621 -30.98 -20.47 -47.10
C MET A 621 -32.24 -19.60 -47.02
N GLU A 622 -32.71 -19.10 -48.16
CA GLU A 622 -33.92 -18.28 -48.25
C GLU A 622 -35.09 -19.09 -48.84
N LEU A 623 -36.30 -18.90 -48.30
CA LEU A 623 -37.53 -19.50 -48.83
C LEU A 623 -38.03 -18.70 -50.02
N ARG A 624 -38.28 -19.38 -51.14
CA ARG A 624 -38.86 -18.76 -52.34
C ARG A 624 -40.37 -18.91 -52.33
N LYS A 625 -41.09 -17.80 -52.34
CA LYS A 625 -42.55 -17.80 -52.43
C LYS A 625 -42.99 -17.92 -53.90
N GLU A 626 -43.43 -19.10 -54.29
CA GLU A 626 -44.01 -19.38 -55.61
C GLU A 626 -45.43 -19.94 -55.48
N SER A 627 -46.27 -19.69 -56.48
CA SER A 627 -47.65 -20.19 -56.51
C SER A 627 -47.70 -21.54 -57.21
N PHE A 628 -48.18 -22.58 -56.52
CA PHE A 628 -48.31 -23.94 -57.07
C PHE A 628 -49.48 -24.71 -56.42
N ASP A 629 -49.92 -25.81 -57.05
CA ASP A 629 -50.93 -26.72 -56.49
C ASP A 629 -50.27 -27.77 -55.58
N LEU A 630 -50.38 -27.57 -54.27
CA LEU A 630 -49.82 -28.48 -53.27
C LEU A 630 -50.42 -29.89 -53.35
N ALA A 631 -51.69 -30.00 -53.76
CA ALA A 631 -52.35 -31.29 -53.92
C ALA A 631 -51.69 -32.11 -55.04
N GLU A 632 -51.35 -31.44 -56.15
CA GLU A 632 -50.64 -32.04 -57.27
C GLU A 632 -49.23 -32.45 -56.86
N THR A 633 -48.51 -31.58 -56.14
CA THR A 633 -47.17 -31.88 -55.61
C THR A 633 -47.18 -33.15 -54.74
N VAL A 634 -48.10 -33.25 -53.79
CA VAL A 634 -48.22 -34.42 -52.89
C VAL A 634 -48.59 -35.69 -53.67
N ARG A 635 -49.51 -35.61 -54.63
CA ARG A 635 -49.87 -36.75 -55.50
C ARG A 635 -48.70 -37.20 -56.37
N ALA A 636 -47.96 -36.25 -56.94
CA ALA A 636 -46.78 -36.54 -57.77
C ALA A 636 -45.69 -37.27 -56.96
N ILE A 637 -45.42 -36.81 -55.74
CA ILE A 637 -44.51 -37.49 -54.81
C ILE A 637 -45.06 -38.90 -54.49
N GLY A 638 -46.33 -39.01 -54.15
CA GLY A 638 -46.97 -40.30 -53.84
C GLY A 638 -46.83 -41.31 -54.97
N LEU A 639 -47.04 -40.90 -56.22
CA LEU A 639 -46.89 -41.79 -57.38
C LEU A 639 -45.45 -42.27 -57.55
N ILE A 640 -44.47 -41.38 -57.46
CA ILE A 640 -43.04 -41.71 -57.60
C ILE A 640 -42.62 -42.71 -56.50
N TYR A 641 -43.01 -42.45 -55.26
CA TYR A 641 -42.60 -43.27 -54.13
C TYR A 641 -43.41 -44.54 -53.94
N SER A 642 -44.64 -44.62 -54.50
CA SER A 642 -45.36 -45.89 -54.61
C SER A 642 -44.63 -46.89 -55.50
N ASP A 643 -44.07 -46.45 -56.63
CA ASP A 643 -43.27 -47.29 -57.53
C ASP A 643 -41.92 -47.67 -56.87
N ALA A 644 -41.30 -46.72 -56.15
CA ALA A 644 -40.08 -46.99 -55.41
C ALA A 644 -40.29 -48.01 -54.26
N ALA A 645 -41.38 -47.89 -53.51
CA ALA A 645 -41.76 -48.81 -52.43
C ALA A 645 -42.12 -50.21 -52.97
N ALA A 646 -42.89 -50.28 -54.06
CA ALA A 646 -43.28 -51.54 -54.68
C ALA A 646 -42.06 -52.34 -55.17
N ARG A 647 -41.03 -51.67 -55.72
CA ARG A 647 -39.76 -52.31 -56.09
C ARG A 647 -38.99 -52.92 -54.91
N GLN A 648 -39.26 -52.46 -53.68
CA GLN A 648 -38.69 -53.00 -52.45
C GLN A 648 -39.66 -53.96 -51.73
N GLY A 649 -40.79 -54.30 -52.34
CA GLY A 649 -41.79 -55.20 -51.75
C GLY A 649 -42.57 -54.58 -50.59
N LEU A 650 -42.72 -53.25 -50.57
CA LEU A 650 -43.48 -52.52 -49.55
C LEU A 650 -44.82 -52.04 -50.12
N ALA A 651 -45.85 -52.03 -49.27
CA ALA A 651 -47.11 -51.34 -49.57
C ALA A 651 -46.94 -49.83 -49.36
N PHE A 652 -47.48 -49.01 -50.26
CA PHE A 652 -47.47 -47.56 -50.13
C PHE A 652 -48.89 -47.01 -50.19
N ARG A 653 -49.31 -46.29 -49.16
CA ARG A 653 -50.63 -45.67 -49.06
C ARG A 653 -50.51 -44.16 -49.08
N LEU A 654 -51.26 -43.51 -49.97
CA LEU A 654 -51.41 -42.07 -50.00
C LEU A 654 -52.80 -41.70 -49.45
N ALA A 655 -52.83 -40.92 -48.37
CA ALA A 655 -54.03 -40.30 -47.83
C ALA A 655 -53.90 -38.78 -47.96
N SER A 656 -54.46 -38.19 -49.02
CA SER A 656 -54.35 -36.75 -49.29
C SER A 656 -55.74 -36.12 -49.42
N PHE A 657 -55.85 -34.81 -49.17
CA PHE A 657 -57.08 -34.06 -49.37
C PHE A 657 -57.53 -34.06 -50.86
N GLU A 658 -58.85 -34.05 -51.07
CA GLU A 658 -59.45 -34.03 -52.40
C GLU A 658 -59.44 -32.61 -53.01
N GLY A 659 -59.22 -32.52 -54.33
CA GLY A 659 -59.19 -31.26 -55.07
C GLY A 659 -57.80 -30.65 -55.27
N SER A 660 -57.77 -29.35 -55.58
CA SER A 660 -56.56 -28.54 -55.77
C SER A 660 -56.42 -27.52 -54.64
N LEU A 661 -55.21 -27.36 -54.14
CA LEU A 661 -54.88 -26.39 -53.08
C LEU A 661 -53.70 -25.53 -53.54
N TYR A 662 -54.02 -24.38 -54.11
CA TYR A 662 -53.03 -23.41 -54.53
C TYR A 662 -52.49 -22.64 -53.33
N VAL A 663 -51.18 -22.68 -53.13
CA VAL A 663 -50.47 -22.01 -52.04
C VAL A 663 -49.31 -21.17 -52.57
N LEU A 664 -48.98 -20.10 -51.85
CA LEU A 664 -47.80 -19.28 -52.08
C LEU A 664 -46.70 -19.71 -51.10
N SER A 665 -45.80 -20.58 -51.53
CA SER A 665 -44.75 -21.15 -50.69
C SER A 665 -43.59 -21.69 -51.53
N ASP A 666 -42.63 -22.35 -50.90
CA ASP A 666 -41.48 -22.96 -51.58
C ASP A 666 -41.78 -24.44 -51.89
N GLU A 667 -42.25 -24.71 -53.11
CA GLU A 667 -42.57 -26.07 -53.56
C GLU A 667 -41.37 -27.02 -53.43
N LEU A 668 -40.16 -26.52 -53.73
CA LEU A 668 -38.95 -27.33 -53.71
C LEU A 668 -38.59 -27.76 -52.29
N ARG A 669 -38.72 -26.86 -51.30
CA ARG A 669 -38.44 -27.18 -49.89
C ARG A 669 -39.48 -28.09 -49.27
N ILE A 670 -40.76 -27.93 -49.61
CA ILE A 670 -41.80 -28.88 -49.19
C ILE A 670 -41.55 -30.26 -49.81
N LYS A 671 -41.22 -30.34 -51.11
CA LYS A 671 -40.82 -31.59 -51.77
C LYS A 671 -39.64 -32.24 -51.04
N GLN A 672 -38.60 -31.48 -50.75
CA GLN A 672 -37.38 -31.97 -50.09
C GLN A 672 -37.67 -32.50 -48.67
N LEU A 673 -38.47 -31.77 -47.89
CA LEU A 673 -38.93 -32.18 -46.56
C LEU A 673 -39.65 -33.53 -46.61
N LEU A 674 -40.66 -33.66 -47.48
CA LEU A 674 -41.44 -34.90 -47.62
C LEU A 674 -40.57 -36.06 -48.15
N ILE A 675 -39.72 -35.80 -49.15
CA ILE A 675 -38.83 -36.81 -49.73
C ILE A 675 -37.86 -37.36 -48.68
N ASN A 676 -37.29 -36.51 -47.82
CA ASN A 676 -36.36 -36.95 -46.78
C ASN A 676 -37.05 -37.86 -45.75
N LEU A 677 -38.31 -37.59 -45.42
CA LEU A 677 -39.08 -38.45 -44.51
C LEU A 677 -39.49 -39.77 -45.18
N ILE A 678 -40.05 -39.71 -46.40
CA ILE A 678 -40.54 -40.89 -47.14
C ILE A 678 -39.39 -41.84 -47.50
N SER A 679 -38.26 -41.30 -47.94
CA SER A 679 -37.10 -42.12 -48.29
C SER A 679 -36.54 -42.86 -47.07
N ASN A 680 -36.54 -42.25 -45.89
CA ASN A 680 -36.20 -42.93 -44.64
C ASN A 680 -37.23 -44.00 -44.27
N ALA A 681 -38.52 -43.69 -44.35
CA ALA A 681 -39.61 -44.63 -44.09
C ALA A 681 -39.54 -45.89 -44.98
N ILE A 682 -39.10 -45.77 -46.24
CA ILE A 682 -38.87 -46.91 -47.14
C ILE A 682 -37.57 -47.64 -46.77
N LYS A 683 -36.49 -46.89 -46.55
CA LYS A 683 -35.13 -47.42 -46.33
C LYS A 683 -35.02 -48.25 -45.04
N TYR A 684 -35.70 -47.84 -43.97
CA TYR A 684 -35.66 -48.49 -42.66
C TYR A 684 -36.88 -49.40 -42.40
N ASN A 685 -37.66 -49.69 -43.45
CA ASN A 685 -38.78 -50.60 -43.35
C ASN A 685 -38.34 -52.08 -43.41
N ARG A 686 -39.25 -52.96 -43.01
CA ARG A 686 -39.08 -54.41 -43.10
C ARG A 686 -39.69 -54.93 -44.40
N PRO A 687 -39.19 -56.04 -44.97
CA PRO A 687 -39.82 -56.66 -46.15
C PRO A 687 -41.31 -56.94 -45.91
N GLY A 688 -42.18 -56.54 -46.85
CA GLY A 688 -43.64 -56.67 -46.71
C GLY A 688 -44.32 -55.65 -45.79
N GLY A 689 -43.59 -54.66 -45.27
CA GLY A 689 -44.13 -53.55 -44.49
C GLY A 689 -44.92 -52.54 -45.32
N GLU A 690 -45.48 -51.54 -44.63
CA GLU A 690 -46.27 -50.45 -45.21
C GLU A 690 -45.63 -49.08 -44.90
N VAL A 691 -45.76 -48.15 -45.85
CA VAL A 691 -45.48 -46.72 -45.68
C VAL A 691 -46.73 -45.93 -46.03
N THR A 692 -47.19 -45.07 -45.13
CA THR A 692 -48.34 -44.18 -45.35
C THR A 692 -47.89 -42.73 -45.37
N LEU A 693 -48.14 -42.03 -46.49
CA LEU A 693 -48.06 -40.57 -46.56
C LEU A 693 -49.46 -39.99 -46.38
N ARG A 694 -49.64 -39.19 -45.33
CA ARG A 694 -50.88 -38.49 -45.03
C ARG A 694 -50.68 -36.98 -45.16
N ALA A 695 -51.59 -36.31 -45.86
CA ALA A 695 -51.67 -34.86 -45.98
C ALA A 695 -53.12 -34.43 -45.78
N GLU A 696 -53.41 -33.76 -44.67
CA GLU A 696 -54.76 -33.41 -44.24
C GLU A 696 -54.89 -31.89 -44.09
N LEU A 697 -55.94 -31.32 -44.68
CA LEU A 697 -56.27 -29.91 -44.53
C LEU A 697 -57.01 -29.72 -43.19
N LEU A 698 -56.30 -29.22 -42.18
CA LEU A 698 -56.85 -29.00 -40.84
C LEU A 698 -57.73 -27.75 -40.79
N ARG A 699 -57.32 -26.69 -41.50
CA ARG A 699 -58.03 -25.41 -41.53
C ARG A 699 -57.86 -24.74 -42.88
N ALA A 700 -58.94 -24.22 -43.45
CA ALA A 700 -58.91 -23.36 -44.63
C ALA A 700 -59.62 -22.03 -44.33
N ALA A 701 -58.85 -20.95 -44.24
CA ALA A 701 -59.35 -19.58 -44.17
C ALA A 701 -59.23 -18.90 -45.56
N GLU A 702 -59.68 -17.64 -45.67
CA GLU A 702 -59.59 -16.90 -46.94
C GLU A 702 -58.14 -16.67 -47.41
N ARG A 703 -57.23 -16.39 -46.48
CA ARG A 703 -55.82 -16.04 -46.79
C ARG A 703 -54.80 -17.13 -46.44
N GLU A 704 -55.18 -18.10 -45.61
CA GLU A 704 -54.27 -19.12 -45.08
C GLU A 704 -54.91 -20.51 -45.07
N ALA A 705 -54.09 -21.54 -45.23
CA ALA A 705 -54.44 -22.94 -45.09
C ALA A 705 -53.43 -23.62 -44.16
N VAL A 706 -53.92 -24.37 -43.17
CA VAL A 706 -53.08 -25.19 -42.30
C VAL A 706 -53.19 -26.64 -42.76
N VAL A 707 -52.06 -27.21 -43.17
CA VAL A 707 -51.97 -28.58 -43.67
C VAL A 707 -51.09 -29.40 -42.74
N SER A 708 -51.63 -30.50 -42.23
CA SER A 708 -50.88 -31.49 -41.46
C SER A 708 -50.33 -32.56 -42.38
N PHE A 709 -49.06 -32.88 -42.21
CA PHE A 709 -48.39 -33.96 -42.90
C PHE A 709 -47.96 -35.02 -41.90
N SER A 710 -48.17 -36.30 -42.22
CA SER A 710 -47.51 -37.41 -41.53
C SER A 710 -46.95 -38.44 -42.50
N VAL A 711 -45.78 -38.97 -42.16
CA VAL A 711 -45.16 -40.13 -42.82
C VAL A 711 -45.03 -41.22 -41.77
N GLU A 712 -45.73 -42.32 -41.99
CA GLU A 712 -45.83 -43.46 -41.08
C GLU A 712 -45.22 -44.69 -41.75
N ASP A 713 -44.37 -45.42 -41.02
CA ASP A 713 -43.78 -46.68 -41.45
C ASP A 713 -44.02 -47.78 -40.42
N THR A 714 -44.07 -49.03 -40.87
CA THR A 714 -44.11 -50.23 -40.02
C THR A 714 -42.74 -50.88 -39.84
N GLY A 715 -41.68 -50.07 -39.90
CA GLY A 715 -40.28 -50.50 -39.93
C GLY A 715 -39.72 -50.89 -38.57
N ILE A 716 -38.41 -50.69 -38.42
CA ILE A 716 -37.66 -51.12 -37.22
C ILE A 716 -37.90 -50.26 -35.98
N GLY A 717 -38.49 -49.07 -36.13
CA GLY A 717 -38.66 -48.12 -35.02
C GLY A 717 -37.34 -47.51 -34.51
N ILE A 718 -37.44 -46.57 -33.58
CA ILE A 718 -36.34 -45.78 -33.00
C ILE A 718 -36.37 -45.92 -31.47
N GLU A 719 -35.21 -46.09 -30.83
CA GLU A 719 -35.11 -46.14 -29.36
C GLU A 719 -35.44 -44.78 -28.74
N LYS A 720 -36.14 -44.75 -27.59
CA LYS A 720 -36.61 -43.51 -26.96
C LYS A 720 -35.46 -42.55 -26.65
N GLU A 721 -34.32 -43.08 -26.25
CA GLU A 721 -33.09 -42.35 -25.92
C GLU A 721 -32.45 -41.72 -27.17
N ASN A 722 -32.79 -42.19 -28.37
CA ASN A 722 -32.22 -41.74 -29.63
C ASN A 722 -33.11 -40.78 -30.42
N ILE A 723 -34.37 -40.53 -30.01
CA ILE A 723 -35.32 -39.68 -30.74
C ILE A 723 -34.77 -38.27 -30.98
N ASP A 724 -34.20 -37.61 -29.97
CA ASP A 724 -33.63 -36.26 -30.15
C ASP A 724 -32.35 -36.28 -31.00
N ALA A 725 -31.66 -37.42 -30.95
CA ALA A 725 -30.38 -37.61 -31.58
C ALA A 725 -30.47 -37.81 -33.10
N ILE A 726 -31.55 -38.34 -33.65
CA ILE A 726 -31.68 -38.61 -35.10
C ILE A 726 -31.67 -37.32 -35.95
N PHE A 727 -31.96 -36.17 -35.35
CA PHE A 727 -31.92 -34.87 -36.01
C PHE A 727 -30.52 -34.22 -35.98
N THR A 728 -29.55 -34.84 -35.31
CA THR A 728 -28.16 -34.36 -35.28
C THR A 728 -27.40 -34.80 -36.53
N GLU A 729 -26.53 -33.90 -37.03
CA GLU A 729 -25.76 -34.12 -38.25
C GLU A 729 -24.88 -35.38 -38.17
N PHE A 730 -24.87 -36.18 -39.25
CA PHE A 730 -24.07 -37.41 -39.38
C PHE A 730 -24.33 -38.50 -38.35
N LYS A 731 -25.36 -38.36 -37.52
CA LYS A 731 -25.69 -39.38 -36.54
C LYS A 731 -26.50 -40.49 -37.23
N GLN A 732 -25.97 -41.70 -37.17
CA GLN A 732 -26.61 -42.92 -37.66
C GLN A 732 -26.85 -43.85 -36.46
N GLU A 733 -28.07 -44.35 -36.30
CA GLU A 733 -28.42 -45.23 -35.18
C GLU A 733 -27.80 -46.62 -35.36
N GLY A 734 -27.13 -47.10 -34.31
CA GLY A 734 -26.25 -48.27 -34.34
C GLY A 734 -26.94 -49.57 -33.90
N ARG A 735 -27.39 -50.36 -34.87
CA ARG A 735 -27.53 -51.85 -34.76
C ARG A 735 -27.31 -52.59 -36.08
N ASN A 736 -27.28 -51.90 -37.23
CA ASN A 736 -27.00 -52.48 -38.56
C ASN A 736 -26.21 -51.51 -39.47
N SER A 737 -25.19 -50.84 -38.91
CA SER A 737 -24.37 -49.82 -39.61
C SER A 737 -23.64 -50.34 -40.86
N GLY A 738 -23.59 -51.66 -41.08
CA GLY A 738 -22.95 -52.28 -42.25
C GLY A 738 -23.84 -52.42 -43.48
N ALA A 739 -25.17 -52.48 -43.35
CA ALA A 739 -26.05 -52.92 -44.44
C ALA A 739 -26.77 -51.77 -45.18
N ILE A 740 -26.98 -50.61 -44.54
CA ILE A 740 -27.84 -49.55 -45.09
C ILE A 740 -27.12 -48.19 -45.05
N LYS A 741 -26.35 -47.87 -46.11
CA LYS A 741 -25.61 -46.60 -46.24
C LYS A 741 -26.53 -45.41 -46.54
N GLY A 742 -26.41 -44.32 -45.77
CA GLY A 742 -26.97 -42.99 -46.07
C GLY A 742 -26.07 -41.89 -45.50
N THR A 743 -26.42 -40.63 -45.73
CA THR A 743 -25.59 -39.46 -45.41
C THR A 743 -25.72 -38.99 -43.95
N GLY A 744 -26.77 -39.43 -43.25
CA GLY A 744 -27.09 -38.94 -41.91
C GLY A 744 -27.51 -37.46 -41.85
N LEU A 745 -27.72 -36.80 -43.01
CA LEU A 745 -28.08 -35.38 -43.09
C LEU A 745 -29.58 -35.15 -43.38
N GLY A 746 -30.28 -36.13 -43.96
CA GLY A 746 -31.66 -35.94 -44.44
C GLY A 746 -32.66 -35.48 -43.37
N LEU A 747 -32.59 -36.02 -42.15
CA LEU A 747 -33.47 -35.61 -41.04
C LEU A 747 -33.08 -34.24 -40.46
N ALA A 748 -31.79 -33.94 -40.38
CA ALA A 748 -31.31 -32.62 -39.94
C ALA A 748 -31.78 -31.53 -40.93
N ILE A 749 -31.67 -31.78 -42.24
CA ILE A 749 -32.16 -30.87 -43.29
C ILE A 749 -33.68 -30.74 -43.22
N ALA A 750 -34.42 -31.84 -43.08
CA ALA A 750 -35.88 -31.82 -42.94
C ALA A 750 -36.32 -30.97 -41.73
N SER A 751 -35.71 -31.17 -40.56
CA SER A 751 -36.02 -30.41 -39.34
C SER A 751 -35.74 -28.91 -39.53
N ARG A 752 -34.63 -28.56 -40.18
CA ARG A 752 -34.29 -27.15 -40.47
C ARG A 752 -35.24 -26.51 -41.48
N ILE A 753 -35.63 -27.22 -42.52
CA ILE A 753 -36.64 -26.74 -43.48
C ILE A 753 -37.98 -26.52 -42.76
N ALA A 754 -38.44 -27.47 -41.94
CA ALA A 754 -39.67 -27.31 -41.17
C ALA A 754 -39.59 -26.07 -40.27
N ALA A 755 -38.48 -25.87 -39.55
CA ALA A 755 -38.27 -24.72 -38.68
C ALA A 755 -38.29 -23.39 -39.44
N MET A 756 -37.65 -23.31 -40.61
CA MET A 756 -37.70 -22.13 -41.48
C MET A 756 -39.11 -21.82 -41.98
N MET A 757 -39.94 -22.86 -42.15
CA MET A 757 -41.35 -22.74 -42.50
C MET A 757 -42.27 -22.54 -41.30
N GLY A 758 -41.72 -22.31 -40.09
CA GLY A 758 -42.48 -22.05 -38.87
C GLY A 758 -43.09 -23.28 -38.20
N SER A 759 -42.61 -24.48 -38.53
CA SER A 759 -43.08 -25.77 -37.98
C SER A 759 -41.94 -26.54 -37.30
N TRP A 760 -42.27 -27.55 -36.51
CA TRP A 760 -41.33 -28.57 -36.06
C TRP A 760 -41.83 -29.97 -36.43
N ILE A 761 -40.93 -30.95 -36.47
CA ILE A 761 -41.26 -32.36 -36.75
C ILE A 761 -41.43 -33.09 -35.42
N ASN A 762 -42.61 -33.66 -35.18
CA ASN A 762 -42.90 -34.55 -34.07
C ASN A 762 -42.64 -36.00 -34.48
N VAL A 763 -42.06 -36.80 -33.58
CA VAL A 763 -41.73 -38.20 -33.82
C VAL A 763 -42.38 -39.07 -32.76
N GLU A 764 -43.19 -40.02 -33.20
CA GLU A 764 -43.76 -41.09 -32.39
C GLU A 764 -43.18 -42.40 -32.91
N SER A 765 -42.40 -43.12 -32.12
CA SER A 765 -41.76 -44.37 -32.56
C SER A 765 -41.67 -45.37 -31.43
N GLU A 766 -41.85 -46.64 -31.77
CA GLU A 766 -41.62 -47.77 -30.86
C GLU A 766 -40.79 -48.82 -31.60
N LEU A 767 -39.76 -49.32 -30.91
CA LEU A 767 -38.91 -50.40 -31.42
C LEU A 767 -39.77 -51.52 -31.95
N ASP A 768 -39.40 -51.97 -33.15
CA ASP A 768 -40.02 -53.07 -33.85
C ASP A 768 -41.50 -52.91 -34.23
N LYS A 769 -42.08 -51.71 -34.08
CA LYS A 769 -43.44 -51.39 -34.51
C LYS A 769 -43.50 -50.29 -35.58
N GLY A 770 -42.41 -49.55 -35.79
CA GLY A 770 -42.29 -48.51 -36.81
C GLY A 770 -42.31 -47.09 -36.23
N SER A 771 -42.36 -46.10 -37.10
CA SER A 771 -42.26 -44.68 -36.73
C SER A 771 -43.29 -43.81 -37.45
N ARG A 772 -43.68 -42.71 -36.81
CA ARG A 772 -44.54 -41.67 -37.35
C ARG A 772 -43.86 -40.32 -37.20
N PHE A 773 -43.56 -39.69 -38.31
CA PHE A 773 -43.04 -38.33 -38.39
C PHE A 773 -44.17 -37.40 -38.83
N SER A 774 -44.46 -36.35 -38.06
CA SER A 774 -45.56 -35.43 -38.36
C SER A 774 -45.19 -33.97 -38.17
N PHE A 775 -45.75 -33.07 -38.98
CA PHE A 775 -45.53 -31.62 -38.90
C PHE A 775 -46.71 -30.87 -39.53
N GLU A 776 -46.85 -29.58 -39.22
CA GLU A 776 -47.97 -28.74 -39.67
C GLU A 776 -47.47 -27.47 -40.33
N LEU A 777 -47.86 -27.22 -41.57
CA LEU A 777 -47.48 -25.99 -42.28
C LEU A 777 -48.65 -25.03 -42.35
N CYS A 778 -48.42 -23.79 -41.92
CA CYS A 778 -49.30 -22.66 -42.17
C CYS A 778 -48.91 -22.00 -43.50
N LEU A 779 -49.76 -22.14 -44.52
CA LEU A 779 -49.46 -21.75 -45.90
C LEU A 779 -50.41 -20.65 -46.36
N GLU A 780 -49.86 -19.61 -47.00
CA GLU A 780 -50.64 -18.55 -47.62
C GLU A 780 -51.35 -19.10 -48.87
N ARG A 781 -52.64 -18.79 -49.07
CA ARG A 781 -53.41 -19.25 -50.23
C ARG A 781 -53.10 -18.41 -51.47
N ALA A 782 -52.95 -19.08 -52.60
CA ALA A 782 -52.80 -18.43 -53.91
C ALA A 782 -54.05 -18.60 -54.78
N PRO A 783 -54.36 -17.64 -55.67
CA PRO A 783 -55.41 -17.81 -56.68
C PRO A 783 -55.00 -18.87 -57.71
N ALA A 784 -55.95 -19.68 -58.18
CA ALA A 784 -55.69 -20.73 -59.18
C ALA A 784 -55.19 -20.11 -60.50
N VAL A 785 -53.95 -20.42 -60.90
CA VAL A 785 -53.38 -19.97 -62.17
C VAL A 785 -53.45 -21.12 -63.18
N SER A 786 -54.04 -20.85 -64.36
CA SER A 786 -54.15 -21.81 -65.47
C SER A 786 -52.79 -22.33 -65.92
N ALA A 787 -52.65 -23.66 -65.96
CA ALA A 787 -51.45 -24.41 -66.30
C ALA A 787 -50.78 -23.96 -67.62
N ARG A 788 -49.44 -23.87 -67.61
CA ARG A 788 -48.63 -23.79 -68.84
C ARG A 788 -48.44 -25.19 -69.44
N PRO A 789 -48.50 -25.37 -70.77
CA PRO A 789 -48.33 -26.68 -71.40
C PRO A 789 -46.89 -27.17 -71.34
N ASP A 790 -46.78 -28.45 -70.99
CA ASP A 790 -45.62 -29.32 -71.08
C ASP A 790 -45.23 -29.56 -72.55
N ALA A 791 -43.93 -29.51 -72.87
CA ALA A 791 -43.42 -29.78 -74.22
C ALA A 791 -42.31 -30.84 -74.14
N SER A 792 -42.70 -32.08 -74.41
CA SER A 792 -41.80 -33.19 -74.71
C SER A 792 -42.12 -33.77 -76.10
N ARG A 793 -41.13 -33.74 -77.02
CA ARG A 793 -40.72 -34.80 -77.99
C ARG A 793 -40.35 -34.30 -79.42
N LYS A 794 -39.07 -34.58 -79.78
CA LYS A 794 -38.44 -34.99 -81.08
C LYS A 794 -38.78 -34.15 -82.34
N SER A 795 -37.84 -33.63 -83.16
CA SER A 795 -36.47 -34.05 -83.54
C SER A 795 -35.65 -32.87 -84.12
N GLY A 796 -34.45 -32.64 -83.58
CA GLY A 796 -33.56 -31.52 -83.91
C GLY A 796 -32.85 -31.55 -85.28
N GLU A 797 -33.59 -31.74 -86.37
CA GLU A 797 -33.07 -31.50 -87.74
C GLU A 797 -32.81 -30.01 -87.99
N TYR A 798 -33.58 -29.12 -87.35
CA TYR A 798 -33.44 -27.68 -87.46
C TYR A 798 -32.08 -27.15 -86.98
N LEU A 799 -31.30 -27.93 -86.22
CA LEU A 799 -30.00 -27.49 -85.66
C LEU A 799 -28.81 -27.74 -86.61
N LYS A 800 -28.97 -28.55 -87.66
CA LYS A 800 -27.86 -28.99 -88.51
C LYS A 800 -27.35 -27.84 -89.40
N GLY A 801 -26.04 -27.65 -89.45
CA GLY A 801 -25.37 -26.64 -90.29
C GLY A 801 -25.32 -25.24 -89.68
N ARG A 802 -25.87 -25.05 -88.47
CA ARG A 802 -25.77 -23.77 -87.75
C ARG A 802 -24.39 -23.57 -87.14
N ARG A 803 -23.97 -22.31 -87.03
CA ARG A 803 -22.67 -21.92 -86.48
C ARG A 803 -22.85 -21.15 -85.18
N MET A 804 -22.23 -21.63 -84.11
CA MET A 804 -22.39 -21.06 -82.77
C MET A 804 -21.04 -20.79 -82.11
N ILE A 805 -20.94 -19.68 -81.36
CA ILE A 805 -19.75 -19.39 -80.54
C ILE A 805 -19.95 -19.99 -79.15
N ILE A 806 -18.93 -20.65 -78.61
CA ILE A 806 -18.88 -21.16 -77.24
C ILE A 806 -17.79 -20.37 -76.52
N ALA A 807 -18.20 -19.43 -75.67
CA ALA A 807 -17.32 -18.67 -74.80
C ALA A 807 -17.30 -19.28 -73.40
N GLU A 808 -16.24 -20.01 -73.08
CA GLU A 808 -16.02 -20.70 -71.80
C GLU A 808 -14.51 -20.82 -71.57
N ASP A 809 -14.03 -20.36 -70.42
CA ASP A 809 -12.60 -20.28 -70.09
C ASP A 809 -12.00 -21.62 -69.63
N HIS A 810 -12.86 -22.55 -69.17
CA HIS A 810 -12.43 -23.87 -68.75
C HIS A 810 -12.44 -24.87 -69.92
N PRO A 811 -11.27 -25.38 -70.38
CA PRO A 811 -11.15 -26.15 -71.62
C PRO A 811 -11.93 -27.46 -71.62
N VAL A 812 -12.10 -28.10 -70.45
CA VAL A 812 -12.91 -29.32 -70.31
C VAL A 812 -14.40 -29.04 -70.51
N ASN A 813 -14.92 -27.95 -69.94
CA ASN A 813 -16.33 -27.57 -70.04
C ASN A 813 -16.66 -27.19 -71.47
N ALA A 814 -15.81 -26.35 -72.06
CA ALA A 814 -15.91 -25.91 -73.44
C ALA A 814 -15.97 -27.10 -74.41
N ASN A 815 -15.12 -28.11 -74.17
CA ASN A 815 -15.11 -29.34 -74.96
C ASN A 815 -16.35 -30.23 -74.75
N ILE A 816 -16.94 -30.25 -73.55
CA ILE A 816 -18.20 -30.96 -73.27
C ILE A 816 -19.34 -30.31 -74.06
N VAL A 817 -19.48 -28.98 -73.99
CA VAL A 817 -20.52 -28.23 -74.73
C VAL A 817 -20.38 -28.48 -76.23
N ARG A 818 -19.15 -28.33 -76.76
CA ARG A 818 -18.82 -28.60 -78.16
C ARG A 818 -19.24 -30.01 -78.59
N LYS A 819 -18.85 -31.05 -77.85
CA LYS A 819 -19.21 -32.44 -78.18
C LYS A 819 -20.72 -32.69 -78.14
N ILE A 820 -21.48 -31.99 -77.30
CA ILE A 820 -22.94 -32.11 -77.25
C ILE A 820 -23.57 -31.46 -78.49
N LEU A 821 -23.09 -30.28 -78.90
CA LEU A 821 -23.62 -29.52 -80.04
C LEU A 821 -23.20 -30.13 -81.39
N GLU A 822 -21.95 -30.58 -81.54
CA GLU A 822 -21.45 -31.27 -82.74
C GLU A 822 -22.23 -32.56 -83.04
N LYS A 823 -22.71 -33.28 -82.01
CA LYS A 823 -23.59 -34.45 -82.17
C LYS A 823 -24.92 -34.13 -82.89
N LYS A 824 -25.30 -32.85 -82.97
CA LYS A 824 -26.47 -32.36 -83.72
C LYS A 824 -26.10 -31.65 -85.02
N GLY A 825 -24.83 -31.70 -85.43
CA GLY A 825 -24.34 -31.11 -86.67
C GLY A 825 -24.18 -29.59 -86.62
N ILE A 826 -24.01 -29.01 -85.43
CA ILE A 826 -23.71 -27.59 -85.23
C ILE A 826 -22.20 -27.39 -85.33
N GLU A 827 -21.75 -26.40 -86.11
CA GLU A 827 -20.36 -25.93 -86.14
C GLU A 827 -20.09 -25.02 -84.94
N CYS A 828 -19.06 -25.33 -84.15
CA CYS A 828 -18.75 -24.62 -82.91
C CYS A 828 -17.45 -23.82 -83.04
N LEU A 829 -17.51 -22.51 -82.81
CA LEU A 829 -16.35 -21.62 -82.71
C LEU A 829 -16.01 -21.42 -81.23
N MET A 830 -14.77 -21.67 -80.85
CA MET A 830 -14.35 -21.62 -79.45
C MET A 830 -13.79 -20.23 -79.09
N ALA A 831 -14.17 -19.72 -77.93
CA ALA A 831 -13.61 -18.50 -77.35
C ALA A 831 -13.25 -18.74 -75.88
N ASP A 832 -11.98 -18.53 -75.53
CA ASP A 832 -11.50 -18.80 -74.16
C ASP A 832 -11.77 -17.64 -73.19
N ASN A 833 -12.36 -16.53 -73.68
CA ASN A 833 -12.83 -15.42 -72.86
C ASN A 833 -13.81 -14.53 -73.65
N GLY A 834 -14.47 -13.61 -72.95
CA GLY A 834 -15.47 -12.71 -73.54
C GLY A 834 -14.93 -11.77 -74.61
N LYS A 835 -13.63 -11.40 -74.56
CA LYS A 835 -13.01 -10.52 -75.55
C LYS A 835 -12.83 -11.27 -76.87
N ILE A 836 -12.30 -12.50 -76.81
CA ILE A 836 -12.18 -13.36 -77.99
C ILE A 836 -13.56 -13.63 -78.59
N CYS A 837 -14.59 -13.85 -77.77
CA CYS A 837 -15.96 -14.03 -78.24
C CYS A 837 -16.45 -12.81 -79.04
N ALA A 838 -16.28 -11.61 -78.49
CA ALA A 838 -16.63 -10.37 -79.17
C ALA A 838 -15.79 -10.14 -80.44
N ASP A 839 -14.49 -10.46 -80.42
CA ASP A 839 -13.59 -10.34 -81.58
C ASP A 839 -14.00 -11.30 -82.71
N ILE A 840 -14.33 -12.56 -82.39
CA ILE A 840 -14.82 -13.57 -83.35
C ILE A 840 -16.13 -13.09 -83.98
N PHE A 841 -17.07 -12.59 -83.17
CA PHE A 841 -18.35 -12.08 -83.66
C PHE A 841 -18.18 -10.81 -84.52
N ALA A 842 -17.24 -9.93 -84.17
CA ALA A 842 -16.95 -8.73 -84.95
C ALA A 842 -16.34 -9.06 -86.33
N ALA A 843 -15.52 -10.12 -86.40
CA ALA A 843 -14.82 -10.54 -87.61
C ALA A 843 -15.66 -11.42 -88.56
N SER A 844 -16.79 -11.98 -88.12
CA SER A 844 -17.68 -12.81 -88.96
C SER A 844 -18.59 -11.96 -89.85
N GLU A 845 -19.03 -12.43 -91.02
CA GLU A 845 -19.98 -11.68 -91.85
C GLU A 845 -21.38 -11.57 -91.19
N PRO A 846 -22.20 -10.56 -91.52
CA PRO A 846 -23.54 -10.43 -90.96
C PRO A 846 -24.41 -11.66 -91.17
N GLY A 847 -24.84 -12.29 -90.08
CA GLY A 847 -25.66 -13.52 -90.09
C GLY A 847 -24.88 -14.83 -90.10
N ASP A 848 -23.55 -14.81 -90.06
CA ASP A 848 -22.71 -16.03 -90.00
C ASP A 848 -22.79 -16.77 -88.67
N ILE A 849 -23.22 -16.11 -87.59
CA ILE A 849 -23.30 -16.66 -86.24
C ILE A 849 -24.75 -16.75 -85.81
N ASP A 850 -25.25 -17.96 -85.61
CA ASP A 850 -26.64 -18.25 -85.27
C ASP A 850 -26.93 -18.11 -83.77
N ALA A 851 -25.96 -18.39 -82.90
CA ALA A 851 -26.09 -18.20 -81.45
C ALA A 851 -24.72 -18.12 -80.76
N VAL A 852 -24.72 -17.57 -79.55
CA VAL A 852 -23.55 -17.49 -78.67
C VAL A 852 -23.88 -18.12 -77.33
N PHE A 853 -23.15 -19.15 -76.93
CA PHE A 853 -23.10 -19.64 -75.56
C PHE A 853 -22.05 -18.84 -74.79
N MET A 854 -22.45 -18.19 -73.70
CA MET A 854 -21.62 -17.22 -73.01
C MET A 854 -21.51 -17.57 -71.53
N ASP A 855 -20.34 -18.01 -71.08
CA ASP A 855 -20.05 -18.07 -69.66
C ASP A 855 -20.04 -16.67 -69.04
N ILE A 856 -20.59 -16.54 -67.83
CA ILE A 856 -20.69 -15.25 -67.15
C ILE A 856 -19.35 -14.86 -66.55
N GLN A 857 -18.66 -15.80 -65.90
CA GLN A 857 -17.41 -15.53 -65.20
C GLN A 857 -16.23 -16.01 -66.02
N MET A 858 -15.69 -15.10 -66.85
CA MET A 858 -14.48 -15.34 -67.64
C MET A 858 -13.43 -14.27 -67.36
N PRO A 859 -12.12 -14.59 -67.44
CA PRO A 859 -11.04 -13.61 -67.34
C PRO A 859 -11.02 -12.65 -68.55
N ILE A 860 -10.30 -11.52 -68.40
CA ILE A 860 -10.12 -10.45 -69.41
C ILE A 860 -11.38 -9.65 -69.72
N MET A 861 -12.47 -10.30 -70.09
CA MET A 861 -13.79 -9.70 -70.32
C MET A 861 -14.85 -10.70 -69.90
N ASN A 862 -15.69 -10.30 -68.96
CA ASN A 862 -16.74 -11.19 -68.44
C ASN A 862 -17.91 -11.30 -69.44
N GLY A 863 -18.79 -12.28 -69.23
CA GLY A 863 -19.90 -12.55 -70.15
C GLY A 863 -20.87 -11.39 -70.32
N TYR A 864 -21.11 -10.59 -69.26
CA TYR A 864 -21.98 -9.41 -69.34
C TYR A 864 -21.38 -8.32 -70.22
N GLU A 865 -20.08 -8.07 -70.07
CA GLU A 865 -19.33 -7.11 -70.88
C GLU A 865 -19.26 -7.55 -72.34
N ALA A 866 -19.01 -8.83 -72.60
CA ALA A 866 -18.98 -9.41 -73.93
C ALA A 866 -20.35 -9.33 -74.62
N ALA A 867 -21.43 -9.66 -73.90
CA ALA A 867 -22.79 -9.52 -74.43
C ALA A 867 -23.11 -8.05 -74.78
N ARG A 868 -22.77 -7.09 -73.91
CA ARG A 868 -22.92 -5.65 -74.20
C ARG A 868 -22.05 -5.21 -75.37
N ALA A 869 -20.82 -5.70 -75.47
CA ALA A 869 -19.91 -5.39 -76.56
C ALA A 869 -20.49 -5.86 -77.90
N ILE A 870 -21.01 -7.08 -77.96
CA ILE A 870 -21.73 -7.62 -79.13
C ILE A 870 -22.95 -6.73 -79.44
N ARG A 871 -23.81 -6.46 -78.47
CA ARG A 871 -25.04 -5.66 -78.67
C ARG A 871 -24.80 -4.22 -79.11
N ASN A 872 -23.65 -3.64 -78.78
CA ASN A 872 -23.28 -2.26 -79.17
C ASN A 872 -22.64 -2.16 -80.57
N MET A 873 -22.42 -3.27 -81.27
CA MET A 873 -21.87 -3.24 -82.63
C MET A 873 -22.89 -2.65 -83.61
N LYS A 874 -22.42 -1.82 -84.55
CA LYS A 874 -23.27 -1.18 -85.58
C LYS A 874 -23.63 -2.15 -86.72
N ARG A 875 -24.23 -3.29 -86.39
CA ARG A 875 -24.69 -4.33 -87.33
C ARG A 875 -26.07 -4.87 -86.92
N ALA A 876 -26.89 -5.26 -87.89
CA ALA A 876 -28.27 -5.65 -87.63
C ALA A 876 -28.40 -6.99 -86.88
N ASP A 877 -27.53 -7.96 -87.19
CA ASP A 877 -27.48 -9.30 -86.56
C ASP A 877 -27.03 -9.24 -85.10
N ALA A 878 -26.18 -8.26 -84.75
CA ALA A 878 -25.70 -8.04 -83.40
C ALA A 878 -26.81 -7.73 -82.38
N LEU A 879 -27.93 -7.16 -82.81
CA LEU A 879 -29.09 -6.87 -81.94
C LEU A 879 -29.96 -8.11 -81.71
N THR A 880 -29.96 -9.06 -82.64
CA THR A 880 -30.92 -10.16 -82.68
C THR A 880 -30.33 -11.54 -82.42
N VAL A 881 -29.01 -11.71 -82.56
CA VAL A 881 -28.35 -13.02 -82.32
C VAL A 881 -28.64 -13.50 -80.89
N PRO A 882 -29.17 -14.71 -80.69
CA PRO A 882 -29.38 -15.30 -79.37
C PRO A 882 -28.06 -15.43 -78.61
N ILE A 883 -27.96 -14.79 -77.43
CA ILE A 883 -26.88 -14.99 -76.47
C ILE A 883 -27.44 -15.78 -75.29
N ILE A 884 -26.96 -17.00 -75.09
CA ILE A 884 -27.40 -17.96 -74.07
C ILE A 884 -26.35 -18.01 -72.97
N ALA A 885 -26.69 -17.55 -71.78
CA ALA A 885 -25.79 -17.56 -70.63
C ALA A 885 -25.55 -19.00 -70.13
N LEU A 886 -24.28 -19.37 -69.91
CA LEU A 886 -23.88 -20.56 -69.18
C LEU A 886 -23.60 -20.14 -67.73
N THR A 887 -24.44 -20.59 -66.81
CA THR A 887 -24.44 -20.14 -65.41
C THR A 887 -24.10 -21.28 -64.45
N ALA A 888 -23.35 -21.02 -63.39
CA ALA A 888 -23.08 -22.02 -62.35
C ALA A 888 -24.31 -22.29 -61.45
N ASN A 889 -25.21 -21.32 -61.35
CA ASN A 889 -26.46 -21.42 -60.58
C ASN A 889 -27.47 -20.37 -61.08
N ALA A 890 -28.61 -20.82 -61.63
CA ALA A 890 -29.67 -19.93 -62.14
C ALA A 890 -30.26 -18.98 -61.09
N PHE A 891 -29.97 -19.24 -59.80
CA PHE A 891 -30.44 -18.46 -58.67
C PHE A 891 -29.44 -17.43 -58.12
N ASP A 892 -28.13 -17.66 -58.26
CA ASP A 892 -27.08 -16.75 -57.75
C ASP A 892 -26.76 -15.63 -58.74
N GLU A 893 -27.04 -15.86 -60.03
CA GLU A 893 -26.76 -14.91 -61.09
C GLU A 893 -28.04 -14.20 -61.52
N ASP A 894 -28.01 -12.89 -61.32
CA ASP A 894 -29.16 -11.99 -61.44
C ASP A 894 -29.76 -12.04 -62.87
N VAL A 895 -30.97 -12.60 -62.98
CA VAL A 895 -31.74 -12.68 -64.23
C VAL A 895 -31.97 -11.28 -64.80
N GLU A 896 -32.04 -10.24 -63.97
CA GLU A 896 -32.11 -8.86 -64.43
C GLU A 896 -30.79 -8.40 -65.05
N LYS A 897 -29.63 -8.76 -64.49
CA LYS A 897 -28.31 -8.39 -65.05
C LYS A 897 -28.02 -9.07 -66.38
N THR A 898 -28.36 -10.36 -66.53
CA THR A 898 -28.19 -11.09 -67.80
C THR A 898 -29.08 -10.49 -68.88
N ARG A 899 -30.35 -10.20 -68.55
CA ARG A 899 -31.29 -9.55 -69.47
C ARG A 899 -30.86 -8.11 -69.82
N ALA A 900 -30.43 -7.33 -68.84
CA ALA A 900 -29.92 -5.97 -69.04
C ALA A 900 -28.62 -5.91 -69.86
N ALA A 901 -27.81 -6.97 -69.84
CA ALA A 901 -26.66 -7.13 -70.71
C ALA A 901 -27.02 -7.54 -72.15
N GLY A 902 -28.31 -7.83 -72.42
CA GLY A 902 -28.83 -8.20 -73.73
C GLY A 902 -28.82 -9.70 -74.02
N MET A 903 -28.68 -10.57 -73.01
CA MET A 903 -28.77 -12.03 -73.15
C MET A 903 -30.23 -12.50 -73.20
N ASN A 904 -30.47 -13.63 -73.86
CA ASN A 904 -31.81 -14.11 -74.23
C ASN A 904 -32.28 -15.33 -73.42
N ALA A 905 -31.36 -16.15 -72.91
CA ALA A 905 -31.69 -17.34 -72.12
C ALA A 905 -30.52 -17.75 -71.20
N HIS A 906 -30.76 -18.71 -70.30
CA HIS A 906 -29.76 -19.27 -69.38
C HIS A 906 -29.80 -20.80 -69.39
N VAL A 907 -28.64 -21.42 -69.18
CA VAL A 907 -28.45 -22.86 -69.00
C VAL A 907 -27.51 -23.08 -67.83
N VAL A 908 -27.93 -23.89 -66.85
CA VAL A 908 -27.17 -24.17 -65.62
C VAL A 908 -26.09 -25.23 -65.88
N LYS A 909 -24.90 -25.02 -65.33
CA LYS A 909 -23.78 -25.96 -65.26
C LYS A 909 -23.92 -26.83 -63.99
N PRO A 910 -23.71 -28.16 -64.06
CA PRO A 910 -23.35 -28.96 -65.22
C PRO A 910 -24.52 -29.05 -66.22
N ILE A 911 -24.21 -28.94 -67.51
CA ILE A 911 -25.21 -28.81 -68.57
C ILE A 911 -26.07 -30.07 -68.68
N ASP A 912 -27.36 -29.94 -68.40
CA ASP A 912 -28.36 -30.94 -68.75
C ASP A 912 -28.67 -30.86 -70.25
N ILE A 913 -28.34 -31.93 -70.98
CA ILE A 913 -28.53 -32.05 -72.43
C ILE A 913 -30.00 -31.78 -72.84
N SER A 914 -30.95 -32.22 -72.03
CA SER A 914 -32.39 -32.07 -72.29
C SER A 914 -32.83 -30.62 -72.14
N VAL A 915 -32.28 -29.91 -71.16
CA VAL A 915 -32.54 -28.48 -70.94
C VAL A 915 -31.90 -27.64 -72.03
N LEU A 916 -30.65 -27.93 -72.39
CA LEU A 916 -29.93 -27.26 -73.47
C LEU A 916 -30.72 -27.32 -74.79
N TYR A 917 -31.19 -28.51 -75.18
CA TYR A 917 -31.99 -28.65 -76.39
C TYR A 917 -33.34 -27.94 -76.30
N ARG A 918 -33.98 -27.91 -75.13
CA ARG A 918 -35.22 -27.16 -74.92
C ARG A 918 -35.01 -25.65 -75.07
N VAL A 919 -33.86 -25.12 -74.66
CA VAL A 919 -33.53 -23.70 -74.84
C VAL A 919 -33.28 -23.41 -76.31
N LEU A 920 -32.50 -24.26 -77.00
CA LEU A 920 -32.23 -24.11 -78.43
C LEU A 920 -33.50 -24.20 -79.28
N ALA A 921 -34.43 -25.09 -78.92
CA ALA A 921 -35.75 -25.20 -79.55
C ALA A 921 -36.47 -23.84 -79.61
N LYS A 922 -36.45 -23.06 -78.52
CA LYS A 922 -37.16 -21.78 -78.45
C LYS A 922 -36.70 -20.75 -79.50
N PHE A 923 -35.45 -20.84 -79.95
CA PHE A 923 -34.89 -19.88 -80.90
C PHE A 923 -34.96 -20.36 -82.35
N PHE A 924 -35.14 -21.66 -82.55
CA PHE A 924 -34.80 -22.29 -83.82
C PHE A 924 -35.79 -23.34 -84.33
N GLU A 925 -36.67 -23.83 -83.47
CA GLU A 925 -37.79 -24.71 -83.82
C GLU A 925 -38.98 -23.79 -84.14
N ARG A 926 -39.45 -23.81 -85.39
CA ARG A 926 -40.67 -23.11 -85.82
C ARG A 926 -41.85 -24.06 -85.77
#